data_AF-A0A5N0V0R2-F1
#
_entry.id   AF-A0A5N0V0R2-F1
#
_cell.length_a   1.000
_cell.length_b   1.000
_cell.length_c   1.000
_cell.angle_alpha   90.00
_cell.angle_beta   90.00
_cell.angle_gamma   90.00
#
_symmetry.space_group_name_H-M   'P 1'
#
loop_
_entity.id
_entity.type
_entity.pdbx_description
1 polymer ?
#
loop_
_entity_poly.entity_id
_entity_poly.type
_entity_poly.pdbx_seq_one_letter_code
_entity_poly.pdbx_strand_id
1 'polypeptide(L)'
;MLGPRRRRGRHEDRLAGAAHRWRDARPDEPVPAGRQEGQGTLVHRGQPHAGAGGGGAGLGELLRAGGRSGGQGTRDRHRGREDPAGHAGDQETRRERRPRAAGLPGHAGQLRELGRADPHLGREPVDVGHARRAGDFGRPQVVRRGRFAARVHFGQRRSVGVSAVAVVGASPRNFWTNCAIHNLRSFNPDLGVVPVTPNHETIAGLGTVASVADLTVAPRAAVIAIRREASVEAVRELTAAGTRDIVLVTDGFVERGDELGRELQAELVKIVSGTGTRLWGPNCVGFADFEERICAVAEPMWLEARPGPVSIVSQSGALLSALVAAAHEENLGLDFTVSTGNGAVTGVPEALLIALERPATKVVCVYLEGISREKLPAFERAFTYARESGKQIVVLKSGVSERGQRAVLSHTASISGTDSVLSELLRQHGVLRADGIDELMRLATLSLLGAKAGRARSVSILGGSGGAAALCSDLADRYGVELSVFADKTVSRIRELAGPGSFIDNPLDVIGVKKREGDESINGLVFADPNTGLVLMPWSVQFPSDSPEQAVHTWNWNDLARLSSVHGMPLVITSMAPVPVTDWVRDYRERHPHVAVVHNLRLTFSALSKLFPALPKEKHAVPSAAEERVLSEADSRELVAAAGLPVVGGVRVPRGEDVVAAAENLRAPFAVKVVAPVSHKSRIGGVLLGIGDRADLAAAVKQIEANVVASGLPTDTIEGCLVEEMVFGREILVGLNTDPVLGRYVVVGLGGTATELANRSTTRRLPLAPGEAEELLAAVGVTDHEAALGALTGLCASFADGVLSGYETVEINPLVVTPAECAAADAVVTRFEEA
;
A
#
# COMPACT_ATOMS: atom_id res chain seq x y z
N MET A 1 -62.93 -49.68 50.67
CA MET A 1 -62.09 -50.90 50.81
C MET A 1 -60.88 -50.73 49.89
N LEU A 2 -59.62 -51.03 50.20
CA LEU A 2 -58.84 -51.37 51.42
C LEU A 2 -57.41 -50.83 51.14
N GLY A 3 -56.51 -50.50 52.09
CA GLY A 3 -56.56 -50.36 53.54
C GLY A 3 -55.17 -49.87 54.05
N PRO A 4 -55.04 -49.12 55.16
CA PRO A 4 -53.76 -48.49 55.57
C PRO A 4 -53.07 -49.15 56.78
N ARG A 5 -51.73 -48.99 56.93
CA ARG A 5 -51.00 -48.62 58.20
C ARG A 5 -49.47 -48.90 58.24
N ARG A 6 -48.69 -47.87 58.66
CA ARG A 6 -47.62 -47.88 59.73
C ARG A 6 -46.27 -48.62 59.49
N ARG A 7 -45.11 -48.25 60.10
CA ARG A 7 -44.62 -47.03 60.84
C ARG A 7 -43.09 -47.11 61.15
N ARG A 8 -42.54 -46.01 61.70
CA ARG A 8 -41.28 -45.80 62.50
C ARG A 8 -40.06 -45.27 61.71
N GLY A 9 -39.29 -44.25 62.16
CA GLY A 9 -39.55 -43.14 63.10
C GLY A 9 -38.38 -42.70 64.02
N ARG A 10 -38.46 -41.47 64.59
CA ARG A 10 -37.60 -40.83 65.66
C ARG A 10 -36.16 -40.41 65.25
N HIS A 11 -35.49 -39.38 65.83
CA HIS A 11 -35.88 -38.11 66.52
C HIS A 11 -34.63 -37.17 66.72
N GLU A 12 -34.83 -35.93 67.21
CA GLU A 12 -33.87 -34.98 67.87
C GLU A 12 -32.74 -34.19 67.13
N ASP A 13 -32.84 -32.84 67.24
CA ASP A 13 -31.87 -31.79 67.69
C ASP A 13 -30.48 -31.48 67.04
N ARG A 14 -29.85 -30.26 67.10
CA ARG A 14 -30.27 -28.81 67.22
C ARG A 14 -29.04 -27.81 67.17
N LEU A 15 -29.28 -26.47 67.12
CA LEU A 15 -28.38 -25.29 67.41
C LEU A 15 -27.36 -24.84 66.31
N ALA A 16 -26.87 -23.57 66.18
CA ALA A 16 -27.32 -22.20 66.61
C ALA A 16 -26.49 -21.05 65.93
N GLY A 17 -26.98 -19.79 65.89
CA GLY A 17 -26.26 -18.63 65.28
C GLY A 17 -26.93 -17.23 65.39
N ALA A 18 -26.20 -16.13 65.08
CA ALA A 18 -26.59 -14.70 65.23
C ALA A 18 -25.56 -13.72 64.54
N ALA A 19 -25.69 -12.38 64.38
CA ALA A 19 -26.79 -11.40 64.17
C ALA A 19 -26.22 -9.93 64.00
N HIS A 20 -27.09 -8.90 63.75
CA HIS A 20 -26.85 -7.42 63.92
C HIS A 20 -25.95 -6.66 62.89
N ARG A 21 -25.99 -5.31 62.64
CA ARG A 21 -26.85 -4.12 63.06
C ARG A 21 -26.78 -2.91 62.05
N TRP A 22 -27.31 -1.71 62.41
CA TRP A 22 -27.61 -0.48 61.59
C TRP A 22 -26.60 0.71 61.67
N ARG A 23 -26.59 1.67 60.70
CA ARG A 23 -27.03 3.12 60.86
C ARG A 23 -26.74 4.15 59.71
N ASP A 24 -27.71 5.05 59.50
CA ASP A 24 -27.78 6.52 59.17
C ASP A 24 -26.70 7.35 58.41
N ALA A 25 -27.13 8.22 57.45
CA ALA A 25 -26.68 9.63 57.21
C ALA A 25 -27.52 10.41 56.14
N ARG A 26 -27.49 11.77 56.19
CA ARG A 26 -28.05 12.80 55.25
C ARG A 26 -27.23 14.13 55.43
N PRO A 27 -27.41 15.27 54.71
CA PRO A 27 -28.58 15.87 54.02
C PRO A 27 -28.26 16.27 52.52
N ASP A 28 -28.59 17.39 51.83
CA ASP A 28 -29.34 18.67 52.08
C ASP A 28 -29.82 19.37 50.77
N GLU A 29 -30.30 20.63 50.83
CA GLU A 29 -30.95 21.48 49.78
C GLU A 29 -30.32 22.94 49.72
N PRO A 30 -30.83 24.04 49.06
CA PRO A 30 -32.16 24.31 48.44
C PRO A 30 -32.29 25.15 47.11
N VAL A 31 -33.53 25.11 46.61
CA VAL A 31 -34.42 25.99 45.77
C VAL A 31 -34.23 27.53 46.02
N PRO A 32 -34.50 28.55 45.11
CA PRO A 32 -35.75 28.85 44.33
C PRO A 32 -35.62 29.65 42.99
N ALA A 33 -36.63 30.39 42.47
CA ALA A 33 -37.92 30.01 41.83
C ALA A 33 -38.71 31.24 41.25
N GLY A 34 -39.58 31.07 40.23
CA GLY A 34 -40.56 32.10 39.72
C GLY A 34 -40.73 32.10 38.18
N ARG A 35 -41.93 31.85 37.60
CA ARG A 35 -43.10 32.75 37.29
C ARG A 35 -42.88 33.68 36.06
N GLN A 36 -43.86 33.98 35.18
CA GLN A 36 -45.33 33.78 35.23
C GLN A 36 -46.00 33.62 33.82
N GLU A 37 -47.35 33.44 33.83
CA GLU A 37 -48.39 33.37 32.76
C GLU A 37 -48.21 34.21 31.45
N GLY A 38 -48.93 33.95 30.34
CA GLY A 38 -49.93 32.91 30.00
C GLY A 38 -50.90 33.32 28.86
N GLN A 39 -51.83 32.42 28.46
CA GLN A 39 -52.96 32.61 27.49
C GLN A 39 -52.56 32.83 25.99
N GLY A 40 -53.37 32.47 24.97
CA GLY A 40 -54.60 31.67 24.93
C GLY A 40 -55.29 31.58 23.53
N THR A 41 -55.93 30.43 23.25
CA THR A 41 -57.10 30.20 22.33
C THR A 41 -57.08 30.46 20.80
N LEU A 42 -57.34 29.36 20.03
CA LEU A 42 -58.37 29.18 18.96
C LEU A 42 -58.29 29.94 17.59
N VAL A 43 -58.81 29.45 16.44
CA VAL A 43 -59.03 28.07 15.92
C VAL A 43 -59.38 28.04 14.40
N HIS A 44 -59.08 26.90 13.73
CA HIS A 44 -59.69 26.33 12.49
C HIS A 44 -59.56 26.94 11.06
N ARG A 45 -59.08 26.05 10.16
CA ARG A 45 -59.59 25.65 8.82
C ARG A 45 -59.66 26.67 7.67
N GLY A 46 -58.88 26.38 6.61
CA GLY A 46 -59.09 26.86 5.23
C GLY A 46 -58.24 26.07 4.22
N GLN A 47 -58.88 25.34 3.31
CA GLN A 47 -58.30 24.62 2.15
C GLN A 47 -58.89 25.25 0.86
N PRO A 48 -58.41 24.94 -0.37
CA PRO A 48 -57.06 24.57 -0.84
C PRO A 48 -56.70 25.24 -2.20
N HIS A 49 -55.74 24.64 -2.93
CA HIS A 49 -55.48 24.73 -4.39
C HIS A 49 -54.69 25.90 -5.02
N ALA A 50 -53.47 25.54 -5.45
CA ALA A 50 -52.97 25.60 -6.83
C ALA A 50 -52.97 26.92 -7.63
N GLY A 51 -51.75 27.39 -7.92
CA GLY A 51 -51.41 28.32 -9.01
C GLY A 51 -49.90 28.36 -9.17
N ALA A 52 -49.37 28.20 -10.40
CA ALA A 52 -47.93 28.16 -10.67
C ALA A 52 -47.49 29.36 -11.51
N GLY A 53 -46.27 29.87 -11.26
CA GLY A 53 -45.53 30.67 -12.22
C GLY A 53 -44.77 31.88 -11.68
N GLY A 54 -43.48 31.96 -12.00
CA GLY A 54 -42.76 33.22 -12.18
C GLY A 54 -41.89 33.72 -11.01
N GLY A 55 -40.64 34.05 -11.33
CA GLY A 55 -39.69 34.73 -10.45
C GLY A 55 -38.90 33.80 -9.50
N GLY A 56 -37.64 34.09 -9.16
CA GLY A 56 -36.75 35.14 -9.69
C GLY A 56 -35.89 35.80 -8.61
N ALA A 57 -34.56 35.64 -8.70
CA ALA A 57 -33.53 36.19 -7.82
C ALA A 57 -33.58 35.73 -6.34
N GLY A 58 -32.52 36.07 -5.57
CA GLY A 58 -32.48 35.96 -4.12
C GLY A 58 -31.75 34.74 -3.54
N LEU A 59 -30.41 34.71 -3.59
CA LEU A 59 -29.66 34.06 -2.50
C LEU A 59 -29.79 34.95 -1.26
N GLY A 60 -30.13 34.36 -0.10
CA GLY A 60 -30.48 35.11 1.11
C GLY A 60 -30.46 34.26 2.39
N GLU A 61 -29.30 33.65 2.65
CA GLU A 61 -28.75 33.25 3.96
C GLU A 61 -29.52 32.42 5.02
N LEU A 62 -28.69 31.73 5.83
CA LEU A 62 -28.86 31.37 7.24
C LEU A 62 -29.95 30.37 7.68
N LEU A 63 -29.53 29.10 7.68
CA LEU A 63 -29.95 28.08 8.64
C LEU A 63 -29.69 28.50 10.10
N ARG A 64 -30.72 28.45 10.97
CA ARG A 64 -30.71 28.11 12.43
C ARG A 64 -32.14 28.33 12.99
N ALA A 65 -32.69 27.55 13.93
CA ALA A 65 -32.30 26.26 14.50
C ALA A 65 -33.50 25.59 15.23
N GLY A 66 -33.38 24.30 15.58
CA GLY A 66 -34.32 23.59 16.48
C GLY A 66 -35.49 22.86 15.77
N GLY A 67 -36.13 21.85 16.38
CA GLY A 67 -35.97 21.33 17.75
C GLY A 67 -36.45 19.88 17.94
N ARG A 68 -36.28 19.34 19.15
CA ARG A 68 -36.42 17.90 19.50
C ARG A 68 -37.85 17.45 19.86
N SER A 69 -38.23 16.26 19.41
CA SER A 69 -38.95 15.18 20.16
C SER A 69 -39.08 13.95 19.21
N GLY A 70 -39.18 12.68 19.61
CA GLY A 70 -39.60 12.04 20.87
C GLY A 70 -41.05 11.52 20.73
N GLY A 71 -41.41 10.25 20.92
CA GLY A 71 -40.62 9.03 21.18
C GLY A 71 -41.52 7.85 21.62
N GLN A 72 -41.03 6.61 21.49
CA GLN A 72 -41.65 5.33 21.96
C GLN A 72 -42.97 4.85 21.29
N GLY A 73 -43.12 3.52 21.22
CA GLY A 73 -44.32 2.80 20.77
C GLY A 73 -44.01 1.34 20.44
N THR A 74 -44.66 0.35 21.08
CA THR A 74 -44.24 -1.07 21.01
C THR A 74 -45.41 -2.05 20.98
N ARG A 75 -45.24 -3.18 20.25
CA ARG A 75 -46.01 -4.45 20.32
C ARG A 75 -47.48 -4.36 19.82
N ASP A 76 -48.19 -5.45 19.46
CA ASP A 76 -47.85 -6.88 19.45
C ASP A 76 -48.65 -7.68 18.38
N ARG A 77 -48.17 -8.90 18.04
CA ARG A 77 -48.92 -10.12 17.60
C ARG A 77 -49.87 -10.12 16.38
N HIS A 78 -49.77 -11.19 15.58
CA HIS A 78 -50.66 -12.36 15.73
C HIS A 78 -50.03 -13.68 15.27
N ARG A 79 -50.68 -14.82 15.55
CA ARG A 79 -50.15 -16.21 15.36
C ARG A 79 -50.92 -17.00 14.29
N GLY A 80 -50.23 -17.96 13.67
CA GLY A 80 -50.79 -19.18 13.07
C GLY A 80 -49.95 -20.41 13.49
N ARG A 81 -50.53 -21.61 13.43
CA ARG A 81 -49.89 -22.92 13.66
C ARG A 81 -50.24 -23.83 12.50
N GLU A 82 -49.38 -24.78 12.14
CA GLU A 82 -49.71 -26.22 12.13
C GLU A 82 -48.45 -27.09 11.90
N ASP A 83 -48.57 -28.37 12.26
CA ASP A 83 -47.53 -29.42 12.26
C ASP A 83 -48.30 -30.76 12.46
N PRO A 84 -48.08 -31.82 11.66
CA PRO A 84 -47.43 -32.99 12.27
C PRO A 84 -46.61 -33.93 11.35
N ALA A 85 -45.61 -34.56 11.97
CA ALA A 85 -45.12 -35.95 11.84
C ALA A 85 -45.47 -36.84 10.62
N GLY A 86 -44.43 -37.51 10.09
CA GLY A 86 -44.52 -38.70 9.23
C GLY A 86 -43.38 -39.69 9.51
N HIS A 87 -43.65 -41.00 9.47
CA HIS A 87 -42.69 -42.06 9.79
C HIS A 87 -42.95 -43.32 8.96
N ALA A 88 -42.02 -44.28 9.00
CA ALA A 88 -41.96 -45.47 8.14
C ALA A 88 -41.77 -45.16 6.64
N GLY A 89 -41.52 -46.19 5.85
CA GLY A 89 -41.36 -46.12 4.40
C GLY A 89 -41.73 -47.45 3.77
N ASP A 90 -41.38 -47.65 2.51
CA ASP A 90 -41.24 -49.01 1.99
C ASP A 90 -40.21 -49.10 0.87
N GLN A 91 -39.59 -50.27 0.75
CA GLN A 91 -38.81 -50.63 -0.44
C GLN A 91 -39.66 -51.60 -1.27
N GLU A 92 -39.99 -51.26 -2.52
CA GLU A 92 -40.36 -52.30 -3.47
C GLU A 92 -39.72 -52.12 -4.85
N THR A 93 -39.68 -53.22 -5.60
CA THR A 93 -38.69 -53.42 -6.67
C THR A 93 -39.31 -53.89 -7.98
N ARG A 94 -38.78 -53.36 -9.09
CA ARG A 94 -38.79 -53.91 -10.46
C ARG A 94 -37.85 -53.03 -11.31
N ARG A 95 -36.81 -53.52 -11.99
CA ARG A 95 -36.79 -54.47 -13.13
C ARG A 95 -37.80 -54.04 -14.20
N GLU A 96 -37.46 -53.78 -15.45
CA GLU A 96 -36.33 -54.23 -16.31
C GLU A 96 -36.30 -53.27 -17.55
N ARG A 97 -35.29 -53.11 -18.44
CA ARG A 97 -34.24 -53.99 -18.99
C ARG A 97 -32.96 -53.23 -19.40
N ARG A 98 -31.94 -53.97 -19.85
CA ARG A 98 -30.94 -53.53 -20.86
C ARG A 98 -31.32 -54.07 -22.25
N PRO A 99 -30.80 -53.48 -23.33
CA PRO A 99 -30.17 -54.27 -24.38
C PRO A 99 -28.69 -53.88 -24.61
N ARG A 100 -28.02 -54.55 -25.58
CA ARG A 100 -26.57 -54.48 -25.84
C ARG A 100 -26.23 -53.78 -27.16
N ALA A 101 -24.95 -53.42 -27.27
CA ALA A 101 -24.30 -52.75 -28.40
C ALA A 101 -24.27 -53.50 -29.74
N ALA A 102 -24.16 -52.70 -30.82
CA ALA A 102 -23.41 -52.95 -32.05
C ALA A 102 -23.04 -51.56 -32.63
N GLY A 103 -21.94 -51.33 -33.37
CA GLY A 103 -20.78 -52.17 -33.70
C GLY A 103 -19.73 -51.32 -34.46
N LEU A 104 -18.47 -51.76 -34.50
CA LEU A 104 -17.41 -51.17 -35.35
C LEU A 104 -17.46 -51.77 -36.77
N PRO A 105 -16.87 -51.10 -37.78
CA PRO A 105 -15.50 -51.46 -38.16
C PRO A 105 -14.63 -50.23 -38.53
N GLY A 106 -13.34 -50.46 -38.82
CA GLY A 106 -12.44 -49.45 -39.39
C GLY A 106 -11.29 -50.07 -40.17
N HIS A 107 -10.67 -49.27 -41.06
CA HIS A 107 -9.39 -49.48 -41.76
C HIS A 107 -8.88 -48.06 -42.14
N ALA A 108 -7.62 -47.66 -41.97
CA ALA A 108 -6.34 -48.19 -42.44
C ALA A 108 -6.02 -47.83 -43.91
N GLY A 109 -4.90 -47.12 -44.14
CA GLY A 109 -4.39 -46.75 -45.47
C GLY A 109 -3.21 -45.77 -45.39
N GLN A 110 -2.13 -46.03 -46.13
CA GLN A 110 -0.94 -45.17 -46.28
C GLN A 110 -0.86 -44.63 -47.73
N LEU A 111 -0.01 -43.61 -47.96
CA LEU A 111 0.86 -43.33 -49.14
C LEU A 111 1.60 -41.99 -48.80
N ARG A 112 2.91 -41.74 -49.00
CA ARG A 112 3.78 -41.77 -50.22
C ARG A 112 3.36 -40.73 -51.28
N GLU A 113 4.23 -39.94 -51.93
CA GLU A 113 5.71 -39.74 -51.82
C GLU A 113 6.11 -38.44 -52.58
N LEU A 114 7.40 -38.29 -53.00
CA LEU A 114 8.01 -37.22 -53.83
C LEU A 114 8.52 -35.94 -53.07
N GLY A 115 9.63 -35.30 -53.47
CA GLY A 115 10.66 -35.76 -54.42
C GLY A 115 11.63 -34.72 -55.05
N ARG A 116 12.68 -34.29 -54.30
CA ARG A 116 14.04 -33.82 -54.73
C ARG A 116 14.27 -32.76 -55.87
N ALA A 117 15.31 -31.93 -55.65
CA ALA A 117 16.30 -31.39 -56.62
C ALA A 117 15.93 -30.20 -57.57
N ASP A 118 16.84 -29.27 -57.97
CA ASP A 118 18.16 -28.85 -57.41
C ASP A 118 18.57 -27.34 -57.72
N PRO A 119 19.59 -26.87 -58.52
CA PRO A 119 20.37 -25.66 -58.14
C PRO A 119 20.70 -24.57 -59.24
N HIS A 120 21.56 -23.58 -58.86
CA HIS A 120 22.37 -22.60 -59.66
C HIS A 120 21.70 -21.27 -60.11
N LEU A 121 22.38 -20.10 -60.29
CA LEU A 121 23.79 -19.60 -60.19
C LEU A 121 23.86 -18.36 -59.22
N GLY A 122 24.97 -17.64 -58.91
CA GLY A 122 26.33 -17.50 -59.49
C GLY A 122 27.37 -16.80 -58.55
N ARG A 123 28.45 -16.18 -59.09
CA ARG A 123 29.74 -15.92 -58.37
C ARG A 123 30.28 -14.46 -58.35
N GLU A 124 30.78 -14.04 -57.17
CA GLU A 124 32.07 -13.33 -56.89
C GLU A 124 32.38 -11.93 -57.54
N PRO A 125 33.60 -11.31 -57.42
CA PRO A 125 34.01 -10.50 -56.24
C PRO A 125 34.80 -9.18 -56.53
N VAL A 126 34.96 -8.27 -55.54
CA VAL A 126 36.07 -7.26 -55.46
C VAL A 126 36.39 -6.88 -53.98
N ASP A 127 37.63 -6.45 -53.69
CA ASP A 127 38.16 -5.94 -52.39
C ASP A 127 38.39 -4.38 -52.47
N VAL A 128 39.02 -3.54 -51.62
CA VAL A 128 40.10 -3.62 -50.58
C VAL A 128 39.95 -2.45 -49.57
N GLY A 129 40.32 -2.63 -48.29
CA GLY A 129 40.54 -1.49 -47.36
C GLY A 129 41.01 -1.80 -45.93
N HIS A 130 42.12 -1.20 -45.46
CA HIS A 130 42.72 -1.41 -44.12
C HIS A 130 42.35 -0.32 -43.08
N ALA A 131 42.29 -0.67 -41.77
CA ALA A 131 43.01 0.05 -40.69
C ALA A 131 42.99 -0.60 -39.26
N ARG A 132 44.14 -1.20 -38.86
CA ARG A 132 44.85 -1.10 -37.54
C ARG A 132 44.15 -1.27 -36.15
N ARG A 133 44.63 -2.29 -35.40
CA ARG A 133 45.07 -2.32 -33.95
C ARG A 133 44.05 -2.03 -32.81
N ALA A 134 44.17 -2.56 -31.58
CA ALA A 134 44.96 -3.66 -30.97
C ALA A 134 44.43 -4.00 -29.54
N GLY A 135 44.90 -5.12 -28.93
CA GLY A 135 44.55 -5.60 -27.57
C GLY A 135 43.40 -6.63 -27.62
N ASP A 136 43.56 -7.94 -27.42
CA ASP A 136 44.27 -8.77 -26.40
C ASP A 136 43.53 -8.87 -25.06
N PHE A 137 42.98 -10.06 -24.77
CA PHE A 137 42.86 -10.68 -23.44
C PHE A 137 42.37 -12.15 -23.53
N GLY A 138 42.78 -12.97 -22.55
CA GLY A 138 42.81 -14.43 -22.61
C GLY A 138 41.49 -15.22 -22.74
N ARG A 139 41.64 -16.45 -23.25
CA ARG A 139 40.60 -17.51 -23.24
C ARG A 139 40.77 -18.43 -22.01
N PRO A 140 39.71 -18.73 -21.24
CA PRO A 140 39.74 -19.80 -20.24
C PRO A 140 39.66 -21.20 -20.90
N GLN A 141 40.28 -22.19 -20.28
CA GLN A 141 40.31 -23.58 -20.79
C GLN A 141 39.12 -24.42 -20.27
N VAL A 142 38.66 -25.36 -21.10
CA VAL A 142 37.69 -26.40 -20.72
C VAL A 142 38.43 -27.59 -20.10
N VAL A 143 38.09 -27.96 -18.86
CA VAL A 143 38.62 -29.16 -18.18
C VAL A 143 37.49 -30.15 -17.88
N ARG A 144 37.78 -31.45 -18.04
CA ARG A 144 36.79 -32.54 -18.01
C ARG A 144 36.41 -32.98 -16.59
N ARG A 145 35.18 -33.45 -16.41
CA ARG A 145 34.74 -34.22 -15.24
C ARG A 145 35.53 -35.52 -15.12
N GLY A 146 36.23 -35.73 -13.99
CA GLY A 146 36.76 -37.03 -13.58
C GLY A 146 35.75 -37.80 -12.71
N ARG A 147 35.61 -39.10 -12.93
CA ARG A 147 34.94 -40.02 -11.99
C ARG A 147 36.01 -40.78 -11.22
N PHE A 148 35.85 -40.90 -9.91
CA PHE A 148 36.40 -42.01 -9.13
C PHE A 148 35.31 -42.63 -8.28
N ALA A 149 35.37 -43.94 -8.10
CA ALA A 149 34.42 -44.70 -7.29
C ALA A 149 35.19 -45.74 -6.48
N ALA A 150 34.91 -45.78 -5.18
CA ALA A 150 35.33 -46.86 -4.28
C ALA A 150 34.09 -47.34 -3.53
N ARG A 151 33.79 -48.63 -3.59
CA ARG A 151 32.71 -49.24 -2.80
C ARG A 151 33.27 -49.70 -1.47
N VAL A 152 32.54 -49.43 -0.40
CA VAL A 152 32.57 -50.22 0.83
C VAL A 152 31.13 -50.72 1.09
N HIS A 153 31.00 -51.95 1.59
CA HIS A 153 29.71 -52.55 1.94
C HIS A 153 29.74 -53.01 3.39
N PHE A 154 28.83 -52.48 4.21
CA PHE A 154 28.53 -53.00 5.55
C PHE A 154 27.07 -52.75 5.90
N GLY A 155 26.38 -53.82 6.34
CA GLY A 155 25.16 -53.79 7.15
C GLY A 155 23.89 -53.17 6.54
N GLN A 156 22.79 -53.91 6.59
CA GLN A 156 21.45 -53.34 6.31
C GLN A 156 21.06 -52.34 7.40
N ARG A 157 21.34 -51.05 7.18
CA ARG A 157 20.61 -49.94 7.79
C ARG A 157 19.62 -49.37 6.77
N ARG A 158 18.43 -48.94 7.21
CA ARG A 158 17.49 -48.21 6.35
C ARG A 158 18.09 -46.85 6.00
N SER A 159 18.66 -46.74 4.81
CA SER A 159 19.13 -45.48 4.23
C SER A 159 17.95 -44.62 3.78
N VAL A 160 17.45 -43.77 4.67
CA VAL A 160 16.59 -42.63 4.31
C VAL A 160 17.16 -41.38 4.97
N GLY A 161 17.75 -40.50 4.17
CA GLY A 161 18.23 -39.20 4.63
C GLY A 161 17.06 -38.23 4.78
N VAL A 162 16.24 -38.43 5.82
CA VAL A 162 15.11 -37.54 6.12
C VAL A 162 15.66 -36.23 6.69
N SER A 163 15.35 -35.10 6.06
CA SER A 163 15.54 -33.78 6.64
C SER A 163 14.74 -33.68 7.94
N ALA A 164 15.43 -33.67 9.08
CA ALA A 164 14.79 -33.57 10.39
C ALA A 164 14.71 -32.11 10.87
N VAL A 165 13.64 -31.76 11.57
CA VAL A 165 13.47 -30.45 12.24
C VAL A 165 13.41 -30.65 13.76
N ALA A 166 14.30 -29.97 14.48
CA ALA A 166 14.35 -30.01 15.93
C ALA A 166 13.40 -28.97 16.55
N VAL A 167 12.73 -29.31 17.66
CA VAL A 167 11.85 -28.37 18.40
C VAL A 167 12.27 -28.31 19.86
N VAL A 168 13.03 -27.27 20.21
CA VAL A 168 13.73 -27.09 21.49
C VAL A 168 12.86 -26.36 22.50
N GLY A 169 12.70 -26.96 23.69
CA GLY A 169 11.77 -26.50 24.73
C GLY A 169 10.41 -27.20 24.69
N ALA A 170 10.32 -28.32 23.98
CA ALA A 170 9.07 -29.03 23.78
C ALA A 170 8.43 -29.47 25.11
N SER A 171 7.14 -29.17 25.26
CA SER A 171 6.36 -29.53 26.45
C SER A 171 4.88 -29.53 26.10
N PRO A 172 4.04 -30.43 26.66
CA PRO A 172 2.61 -30.47 26.33
C PRO A 172 1.87 -29.17 26.64
N ARG A 173 2.45 -28.29 27.48
CA ARG A 173 1.92 -26.98 27.86
C ARG A 173 2.53 -25.79 27.08
N ASN A 174 3.55 -26.00 26.26
CA ASN A 174 4.25 -24.92 25.54
C ASN A 174 3.61 -24.71 24.16
N PHE A 175 2.70 -23.72 24.09
CA PHE A 175 1.93 -23.33 22.90
C PHE A 175 2.79 -23.27 21.62
N TRP A 176 3.87 -22.49 21.64
CA TRP A 176 4.75 -22.27 20.50
C TRP A 176 5.32 -23.58 19.93
N THR A 177 5.77 -24.49 20.81
CA THR A 177 6.30 -25.80 20.37
C THR A 177 5.21 -26.76 19.91
N ASN A 178 4.01 -26.70 20.50
CA ASN A 178 2.88 -27.50 20.04
C ASN A 178 2.41 -27.06 18.64
N CYS A 179 2.33 -25.75 18.39
CA CYS A 179 2.04 -25.19 17.07
C CYS A 179 3.11 -25.56 16.04
N ALA A 180 4.40 -25.42 16.37
CA ALA A 180 5.48 -25.84 15.47
C ALA A 180 5.42 -27.33 15.13
N ILE A 181 5.25 -28.22 16.13
CA ILE A 181 5.13 -29.68 15.90
C ILE A 181 3.88 -30.03 15.09
N HIS A 182 2.76 -29.33 15.31
CA HIS A 182 1.56 -29.49 14.49
C HIS A 182 1.81 -29.07 13.04
N ASN A 183 2.31 -27.84 12.82
CA ASN A 183 2.51 -27.28 11.50
C ASN A 183 3.47 -28.11 10.65
N LEU A 184 4.61 -28.51 11.23
CA LEU A 184 5.60 -29.36 10.55
C LEU A 184 4.97 -30.67 10.06
N ARG A 185 4.21 -31.37 10.91
CA ARG A 185 3.61 -32.68 10.58
C ARG A 185 2.40 -32.59 9.67
N SER A 186 1.53 -31.60 9.87
CA SER A 186 0.34 -31.38 9.05
C SER A 186 0.70 -30.91 7.64
N PHE A 187 1.76 -30.10 7.50
CA PHE A 187 2.26 -29.65 6.19
C PHE A 187 3.09 -30.74 5.47
N ASN A 188 3.81 -31.57 6.22
CA ASN A 188 4.59 -32.68 5.66
C ASN A 188 4.63 -33.90 6.61
N PRO A 189 3.73 -34.89 6.42
CA PRO A 189 3.66 -36.08 7.26
C PRO A 189 4.92 -36.96 7.25
N ASP A 190 5.74 -36.89 6.20
CA ASP A 190 6.98 -37.65 6.05
C ASP A 190 8.21 -36.93 6.64
N LEU A 191 8.05 -35.70 7.13
CA LEU A 191 9.13 -34.89 7.72
C LEU A 191 9.52 -35.44 9.10
N GLY A 192 10.81 -35.62 9.34
CA GLY A 192 11.32 -35.97 10.66
C GLY A 192 11.14 -34.79 11.61
N VAL A 193 10.43 -34.98 12.73
CA VAL A 193 10.29 -33.95 13.77
C VAL A 193 10.82 -34.52 15.09
N VAL A 194 11.76 -33.81 15.70
CA VAL A 194 12.46 -34.25 16.92
C VAL A 194 12.22 -33.22 18.04
N PRO A 195 11.33 -33.49 19.01
CA PRO A 195 11.15 -32.64 20.17
C PRO A 195 12.34 -32.80 21.14
N VAL A 196 12.97 -31.69 21.51
CA VAL A 196 14.12 -31.64 22.42
C VAL A 196 13.65 -31.10 23.77
N THR A 197 13.68 -31.96 24.80
CA THR A 197 13.23 -31.65 26.16
C THR A 197 13.74 -32.70 27.17
N PRO A 198 14.32 -32.30 28.32
CA PRO A 198 14.80 -33.24 29.32
C PRO A 198 13.70 -33.78 30.25
N ASN A 199 12.46 -33.28 30.12
CA ASN A 199 11.39 -33.49 31.10
C ASN A 199 10.31 -34.51 30.68
N HIS A 200 10.31 -34.95 29.42
CA HIS A 200 9.26 -35.81 28.85
C HIS A 200 9.86 -36.78 27.83
N GLU A 201 9.58 -38.08 27.95
CA GLU A 201 10.02 -39.10 26.98
C GLU A 201 9.28 -39.02 25.62
N THR A 202 8.08 -38.43 25.61
CA THR A 202 7.29 -38.23 24.39
C THR A 202 6.57 -36.88 24.37
N ILE A 203 6.42 -36.30 23.18
CA ILE A 203 5.62 -35.09 22.91
C ILE A 203 4.79 -35.32 21.64
N ALA A 204 3.48 -35.09 21.69
CA ALA A 204 2.56 -35.28 20.54
C ALA A 204 2.64 -36.68 19.86
N GLY A 205 3.06 -37.71 20.60
CA GLY A 205 3.28 -39.06 20.07
C GLY A 205 4.64 -39.29 19.39
N LEU A 206 5.53 -38.30 19.40
CA LEU A 206 6.93 -38.42 18.98
C LEU A 206 7.81 -38.72 20.20
N GLY A 207 8.83 -39.57 20.05
CA GLY A 207 9.89 -39.73 21.05
C GLY A 207 10.84 -38.52 21.07
N THR A 208 11.46 -38.24 22.20
CA THR A 208 12.27 -37.03 22.44
C THR A 208 13.77 -37.31 22.57
N VAL A 209 14.57 -36.23 22.61
CA VAL A 209 15.95 -36.25 23.14
C VAL A 209 16.10 -35.16 24.22
N ALA A 210 17.05 -35.31 25.14
CA ALA A 210 17.12 -34.46 26.34
C ALA A 210 17.70 -33.06 26.04
N SER A 211 18.72 -32.98 25.19
CA SER A 211 19.47 -31.77 24.83
C SER A 211 19.70 -31.65 23.31
N VAL A 212 20.23 -30.52 22.85
CA VAL A 212 20.61 -30.34 21.43
C VAL A 212 21.84 -31.19 21.10
N ALA A 213 22.80 -31.32 22.01
CA ALA A 213 23.95 -32.23 21.89
C ALA A 213 23.59 -33.71 21.67
N ASP A 214 22.38 -34.15 22.04
CA ASP A 214 21.89 -35.53 21.78
C ASP A 214 21.41 -35.75 20.32
N LEU A 215 21.38 -34.70 19.48
CA LEU A 215 20.95 -34.80 18.08
C LEU A 215 22.02 -35.50 17.23
N THR A 216 21.79 -36.80 16.95
CA THR A 216 22.72 -37.68 16.19
C THR A 216 23.11 -37.20 14.78
N VAL A 217 22.36 -36.26 14.20
CA VAL A 217 22.64 -35.59 12.93
C VAL A 217 22.18 -34.14 13.06
N ALA A 218 22.93 -33.20 12.47
CA ALA A 218 22.52 -31.81 12.36
C ALA A 218 21.11 -31.69 11.74
N PRO A 219 20.13 -31.06 12.41
CA PRO A 219 18.81 -30.93 11.86
C PRO A 219 18.85 -29.97 10.67
N ARG A 220 17.96 -30.19 9.69
CA ARG A 220 17.77 -29.29 8.56
C ARG A 220 17.39 -27.90 9.05
N ALA A 221 16.47 -27.80 10.00
CA ALA A 221 16.09 -26.57 10.68
C ALA A 221 15.78 -26.82 12.17
N ALA A 222 15.73 -25.77 12.98
CA ALA A 222 15.35 -25.87 14.39
C ALA A 222 14.41 -24.73 14.82
N VAL A 223 13.49 -25.02 15.74
CA VAL A 223 12.61 -24.03 16.40
C VAL A 223 12.93 -24.02 17.89
N ILE A 224 13.21 -22.85 18.45
CA ILE A 224 13.64 -22.67 19.85
C ILE A 224 12.61 -21.81 20.60
N ALA A 225 12.05 -22.36 21.68
CA ALA A 225 11.13 -21.67 22.58
C ALA A 225 11.44 -22.02 24.05
N ILE A 226 12.60 -21.56 24.53
CA ILE A 226 13.09 -21.67 25.92
C ILE A 226 13.44 -20.28 26.48
N ARG A 227 13.92 -20.17 27.73
CA ARG A 227 14.31 -18.88 28.32
C ARG A 227 15.48 -18.22 27.57
N ARG A 228 15.46 -16.88 27.45
CA ARG A 228 16.45 -16.08 26.67
C ARG A 228 17.90 -16.40 26.99
N GLU A 229 18.21 -16.65 28.27
CA GLU A 229 19.57 -16.94 28.73
C GLU A 229 20.05 -18.33 28.25
N ALA A 230 19.14 -19.30 28.11
CA ALA A 230 19.44 -20.66 27.66
C ALA A 230 19.40 -20.81 26.14
N SER A 231 18.62 -19.98 25.43
CA SER A 231 18.54 -20.04 23.97
C SER A 231 19.84 -19.66 23.27
N VAL A 232 20.70 -18.83 23.87
CA VAL A 232 22.00 -18.45 23.28
C VAL A 232 22.89 -19.68 23.10
N GLU A 233 22.95 -20.58 24.08
CA GLU A 233 23.77 -21.79 23.97
C GLU A 233 23.12 -22.84 23.05
N ALA A 234 21.78 -22.96 23.04
CA ALA A 234 21.09 -23.79 22.07
C ALA A 234 21.34 -23.33 20.61
N VAL A 235 21.41 -22.02 20.36
CA VAL A 235 21.85 -21.47 19.06
C VAL A 235 23.32 -21.82 18.79
N ARG A 236 24.22 -21.71 19.79
CA ARG A 236 25.63 -22.10 19.62
C ARG A 236 25.80 -23.56 19.21
N GLU A 237 25.16 -24.49 19.93
CA GLU A 237 25.21 -25.93 19.63
C GLU A 237 24.63 -26.22 18.22
N LEU A 238 23.47 -25.66 17.88
CA LEU A 238 22.84 -25.85 16.56
C LEU A 238 23.66 -25.26 15.41
N THR A 239 24.28 -24.10 15.60
CA THR A 239 25.17 -23.46 14.62
C THR A 239 26.47 -24.26 14.45
N ALA A 240 27.07 -24.74 15.55
CA ALA A 240 28.26 -25.60 15.51
C ALA A 240 28.00 -26.96 14.83
N ALA A 241 26.79 -27.49 14.96
CA ALA A 241 26.34 -28.67 14.22
C ALA A 241 26.11 -28.40 12.71
N GLY A 242 25.96 -27.15 12.29
CA GLY A 242 25.68 -26.78 10.89
C GLY A 242 24.19 -26.72 10.53
N THR A 243 23.31 -26.44 11.50
CA THR A 243 21.87 -26.23 11.25
C THR A 243 21.67 -25.03 10.32
N ARG A 244 21.00 -25.21 9.17
CA ARG A 244 20.89 -24.15 8.14
C ARG A 244 19.93 -23.03 8.54
N ASP A 245 18.77 -23.34 9.10
CA ASP A 245 17.76 -22.35 9.49
C ASP A 245 17.39 -22.56 10.97
N ILE A 246 17.56 -21.54 11.81
CA ILE A 246 17.19 -21.56 13.24
C ILE A 246 16.13 -20.47 13.46
N VAL A 247 14.98 -20.87 13.99
CA VAL A 247 13.89 -19.98 14.42
C VAL A 247 13.99 -19.80 15.92
N LEU A 248 14.27 -18.58 16.37
CA LEU A 248 14.28 -18.23 17.78
C LEU A 248 13.00 -17.46 18.13
N VAL A 249 12.03 -18.17 18.71
CA VAL A 249 10.71 -17.63 19.09
C VAL A 249 10.81 -16.79 20.36
N THR A 250 11.75 -17.14 21.24
CA THR A 250 11.99 -16.49 22.52
C THR A 250 12.13 -14.97 22.43
N ASP A 251 11.47 -14.28 23.35
CA ASP A 251 11.47 -12.83 23.58
C ASP A 251 12.42 -12.42 24.71
N GLY A 252 12.49 -11.12 24.97
CA GLY A 252 13.31 -10.51 26.01
C GLY A 252 14.71 -10.11 25.55
N PHE A 253 14.90 -9.75 24.29
CA PHE A 253 16.18 -9.27 23.75
C PHE A 253 16.20 -7.74 23.68
N VAL A 254 16.64 -7.11 22.58
CA VAL A 254 16.79 -5.65 22.50
C VAL A 254 15.46 -4.89 22.68
N GLU A 255 14.35 -5.48 22.25
CA GLU A 255 12.99 -4.93 22.32
C GLU A 255 12.51 -4.70 23.77
N ARG A 256 13.11 -5.41 24.72
CA ARG A 256 12.83 -5.28 26.16
C ARG A 256 13.54 -4.08 26.80
N GLY A 257 14.50 -3.46 26.12
CA GLY A 257 15.22 -2.28 26.58
C GLY A 257 16.20 -2.51 27.76
N ASP A 258 16.26 -3.70 28.36
CA ASP A 258 17.23 -4.02 29.41
C ASP A 258 18.64 -4.35 28.86
N GLU A 259 19.65 -4.20 29.71
CA GLU A 259 21.06 -4.37 29.34
C GLU A 259 21.37 -5.82 28.94
N LEU A 260 20.91 -6.77 29.74
CA LEU A 260 21.03 -8.20 29.47
C LEU A 260 20.40 -8.60 28.11
N GLY A 261 19.28 -8.00 27.73
CA GLY A 261 18.64 -8.21 26.42
C GLY A 261 19.52 -7.75 25.24
N ARG A 262 20.30 -6.67 25.42
CA ARG A 262 21.31 -6.22 24.44
C ARG A 262 22.51 -7.16 24.40
N GLU A 263 23.05 -7.55 25.55
CA GLU A 263 24.19 -8.47 25.66
C GLU A 263 23.90 -9.84 25.03
N LEU A 264 22.75 -10.45 25.37
CA LEU A 264 22.35 -11.74 24.83
C LEU A 264 22.16 -11.67 23.30
N GLN A 265 21.62 -10.56 22.76
CA GLN A 265 21.48 -10.40 21.31
C GLN A 265 22.83 -10.18 20.62
N ALA A 266 23.76 -9.46 21.24
CA ALA A 266 25.12 -9.29 20.71
C ALA A 266 25.88 -10.63 20.64
N GLU A 267 25.72 -11.50 21.65
CA GLU A 267 26.32 -12.85 21.61
C GLU A 267 25.66 -13.73 20.52
N LEU A 268 24.33 -13.65 20.31
CA LEU A 268 23.67 -14.32 19.18
C LEU A 268 24.26 -13.90 17.82
N VAL A 269 24.46 -12.60 17.61
CA VAL A 269 25.10 -12.07 16.39
C VAL A 269 26.51 -12.65 16.24
N LYS A 270 27.33 -12.58 17.30
CA LYS A 270 28.70 -13.12 17.35
C LYS A 270 28.80 -14.62 17.11
N ILE A 271 27.79 -15.41 17.50
CA ILE A 271 27.74 -16.88 17.26
C ILE A 271 27.51 -17.18 15.77
N VAL A 272 26.62 -16.44 15.11
CA VAL A 272 26.08 -16.80 13.79
C VAL A 272 26.77 -16.04 12.65
N SER A 273 27.31 -14.84 12.89
CA SER A 273 28.01 -14.04 11.87
C SER A 273 29.20 -14.79 11.26
N GLY A 274 29.27 -14.80 9.92
CA GLY A 274 30.30 -15.52 9.16
C GLY A 274 30.04 -17.03 8.99
N THR A 275 28.94 -17.57 9.54
CA THR A 275 28.51 -18.96 9.32
C THR A 275 27.51 -19.07 8.17
N GLY A 276 27.17 -20.31 7.78
CA GLY A 276 26.07 -20.59 6.83
C GLY A 276 24.67 -20.66 7.47
N THR A 277 24.55 -20.39 8.78
CA THR A 277 23.29 -20.46 9.52
C THR A 277 22.48 -19.17 9.37
N ARG A 278 21.19 -19.32 9.04
CA ARG A 278 20.19 -18.26 9.06
C ARG A 278 19.50 -18.27 10.42
N LEU A 279 19.74 -17.24 11.24
CA LEU A 279 19.00 -17.03 12.49
C LEU A 279 17.84 -16.08 12.23
N TRP A 280 16.63 -16.65 12.24
CA TRP A 280 15.37 -15.94 12.21
C TRP A 280 14.99 -15.55 13.65
N GLY A 281 14.72 -14.25 13.87
CA GLY A 281 14.47 -13.70 15.20
C GLY A 281 15.68 -12.98 15.81
N PRO A 282 15.80 -12.93 17.16
CA PRO A 282 14.83 -13.42 18.15
C PRO A 282 13.46 -12.71 18.07
N ASN A 283 12.51 -13.12 18.91
CA ASN A 283 11.15 -12.56 18.96
C ASN A 283 10.43 -12.63 17.58
N CYS A 284 10.40 -13.82 16.97
CA CYS A 284 9.73 -14.08 15.69
C CYS A 284 8.85 -15.33 15.75
N VAL A 285 8.00 -15.55 14.74
CA VAL A 285 7.19 -16.79 14.65
C VAL A 285 7.79 -17.86 13.75
N GLY A 286 8.85 -17.58 12.99
CA GLY A 286 9.51 -18.54 12.09
C GLY A 286 9.14 -18.43 10.62
N PHE A 287 9.28 -19.53 9.88
CA PHE A 287 9.16 -19.56 8.41
C PHE A 287 8.41 -20.78 7.87
N ALA A 288 7.87 -20.68 6.66
CA ALA A 288 7.39 -21.78 5.85
C ALA A 288 8.04 -21.78 4.46
N ASP A 289 8.54 -22.92 4.02
CA ASP A 289 9.12 -23.17 2.71
C ASP A 289 8.25 -24.21 1.97
N PHE A 290 7.63 -23.80 0.86
CA PHE A 290 6.67 -24.61 0.12
C PHE A 290 7.34 -25.56 -0.89
N GLU A 291 8.62 -25.35 -1.22
CA GLU A 291 9.42 -26.25 -2.05
C GLU A 291 9.99 -27.40 -1.20
N GLU A 292 10.62 -27.07 -0.07
CA GLU A 292 11.14 -28.09 0.87
C GLU A 292 10.04 -28.75 1.72
N ARG A 293 8.82 -28.21 1.68
CA ARG A 293 7.67 -28.60 2.52
C ARG A 293 8.00 -28.61 4.02
N ILE A 294 8.50 -27.48 4.52
CA ILE A 294 8.82 -27.25 5.94
C ILE A 294 8.03 -26.04 6.43
N CYS A 295 7.08 -26.24 7.34
CA CYS A 295 6.37 -25.15 8.04
C CYS A 295 6.89 -25.05 9.47
N ALA A 296 8.03 -24.39 9.66
CA ALA A 296 8.68 -24.14 10.95
C ALA A 296 8.12 -22.87 11.63
N VAL A 297 6.82 -22.64 11.52
CA VAL A 297 6.10 -21.53 12.15
C VAL A 297 5.53 -21.97 13.50
N ALA A 298 5.69 -21.15 14.54
CA ALA A 298 5.30 -21.43 15.92
C ALA A 298 3.88 -20.92 16.30
N GLU A 299 3.09 -20.45 15.33
CA GLU A 299 1.70 -20.01 15.47
C GLU A 299 0.73 -20.88 14.63
N PRO A 300 -0.59 -20.84 14.89
CA PRO A 300 -1.59 -21.45 13.99
C PRO A 300 -1.50 -20.87 12.58
N MET A 301 -1.38 -21.74 11.57
CA MET A 301 -1.16 -21.38 10.17
C MET A 301 -2.22 -21.96 9.23
N TRP A 302 -2.51 -21.26 8.13
CA TRP A 302 -3.38 -21.74 7.05
C TRP A 302 -2.61 -22.72 6.16
N LEU A 303 -2.48 -23.98 6.61
CA LEU A 303 -1.69 -25.02 5.95
C LEU A 303 -2.27 -25.50 4.61
N GLU A 304 -3.50 -25.09 4.29
CA GLU A 304 -4.14 -25.27 2.97
C GLU A 304 -3.70 -24.21 1.94
N ALA A 305 -2.81 -23.27 2.31
CA ALA A 305 -2.13 -22.42 1.35
C ALA A 305 -1.37 -23.28 0.31
N ARG A 306 -1.57 -22.95 -0.97
CA ARG A 306 -1.04 -23.73 -2.09
C ARG A 306 0.37 -23.25 -2.46
N PRO A 307 1.28 -24.11 -2.94
CA PRO A 307 2.52 -23.66 -3.56
C PRO A 307 2.27 -22.70 -4.74
N GLY A 308 3.08 -21.65 -4.90
CA GLY A 308 2.93 -20.69 -5.99
C GLY A 308 3.99 -19.57 -5.99
N PRO A 309 3.76 -18.46 -6.72
CA PRO A 309 4.80 -17.49 -7.07
C PRO A 309 4.95 -16.30 -6.09
N VAL A 310 4.28 -16.29 -4.94
CA VAL A 310 4.34 -15.16 -3.98
C VAL A 310 5.18 -15.54 -2.76
N SER A 311 6.13 -14.69 -2.37
CA SER A 311 6.80 -14.77 -1.06
C SER A 311 6.28 -13.69 -0.11
N ILE A 312 6.32 -13.96 1.20
CA ILE A 312 5.87 -13.02 2.25
C ILE A 312 7.00 -12.82 3.27
N VAL A 313 7.49 -11.60 3.43
CA VAL A 313 8.45 -11.22 4.47
C VAL A 313 7.75 -10.29 5.46
N SER A 314 7.71 -10.66 6.73
CA SER A 314 7.08 -9.83 7.78
C SER A 314 8.08 -9.53 8.89
N GLN A 315 8.21 -8.26 9.25
CA GLN A 315 8.93 -7.89 10.47
C GLN A 315 8.18 -8.37 11.73
N SER A 316 6.85 -8.24 11.75
CA SER A 316 5.98 -8.69 12.85
C SER A 316 5.69 -10.19 12.79
N GLY A 317 5.58 -10.82 13.97
CA GLY A 317 5.19 -12.22 14.14
C GLY A 317 3.74 -12.50 13.73
N ALA A 318 2.80 -12.04 14.56
CA ALA A 318 1.37 -12.31 14.41
C ALA A 318 0.76 -11.88 13.06
N LEU A 319 1.37 -10.89 12.39
CA LEU A 319 0.93 -10.49 11.05
C LEU A 319 1.35 -11.46 9.95
N LEU A 320 2.38 -12.30 10.13
CA LEU A 320 2.71 -13.34 9.13
C LEU A 320 1.52 -14.29 8.93
N SER A 321 0.96 -14.78 10.02
CA SER A 321 -0.19 -15.69 10.06
C SER A 321 -1.42 -15.06 9.38
N ALA A 322 -1.66 -13.76 9.61
CA ALA A 322 -2.73 -13.00 8.97
C ALA A 322 -2.49 -12.77 7.47
N LEU A 323 -1.26 -12.46 7.05
CA LEU A 323 -0.88 -12.27 5.65
C LEU A 323 -1.00 -13.56 4.83
N VAL A 324 -0.67 -14.71 5.44
CA VAL A 324 -0.84 -16.05 4.83
C VAL A 324 -2.32 -16.38 4.63
N ALA A 325 -3.18 -16.08 5.62
CA ALA A 325 -4.63 -16.26 5.49
C ALA A 325 -5.23 -15.33 4.42
N ALA A 326 -4.80 -14.07 4.36
CA ALA A 326 -5.24 -13.12 3.34
C ALA A 326 -4.81 -13.52 1.91
N ALA A 327 -3.59 -14.04 1.76
CA ALA A 327 -3.10 -14.59 0.50
C ALA A 327 -3.94 -15.81 0.05
N HIS A 328 -4.32 -16.70 0.98
CA HIS A 328 -5.19 -17.84 0.67
C HIS A 328 -6.57 -17.40 0.15
N GLU A 329 -7.23 -16.44 0.79
CA GLU A 329 -8.57 -15.95 0.37
C GLU A 329 -8.54 -15.21 -0.98
N GLU A 330 -7.50 -14.41 -1.22
CA GLU A 330 -7.22 -13.79 -2.53
C GLU A 330 -6.84 -14.82 -3.62
N ASN A 331 -6.61 -16.09 -3.24
CA ASN A 331 -6.22 -17.21 -4.11
C ASN A 331 -4.79 -17.05 -4.69
N LEU A 332 -3.87 -16.56 -3.86
CA LEU A 332 -2.44 -16.51 -4.14
C LEU A 332 -1.74 -17.77 -3.60
N GLY A 333 -0.92 -18.39 -4.45
CA GLY A 333 -0.03 -19.48 -4.03
C GLY A 333 1.33 -18.95 -3.56
N LEU A 334 1.88 -19.58 -2.52
CA LEU A 334 3.04 -19.14 -1.76
C LEU A 334 4.31 -19.98 -2.07
N ASP A 335 5.47 -19.35 -2.07
CA ASP A 335 6.79 -19.98 -2.27
C ASP A 335 7.56 -20.10 -0.95
N PHE A 336 7.74 -18.95 -0.28
CA PHE A 336 8.44 -18.83 0.99
C PHE A 336 7.82 -17.71 1.83
N THR A 337 7.57 -17.97 3.11
CA THR A 337 7.02 -16.97 4.03
C THR A 337 7.82 -16.95 5.32
N VAL A 338 8.16 -15.77 5.86
CA VAL A 338 9.02 -15.66 7.05
C VAL A 338 8.70 -14.44 7.91
N SER A 339 8.76 -14.64 9.22
CA SER A 339 8.81 -13.59 10.24
C SER A 339 10.26 -13.38 10.66
N THR A 340 10.78 -12.15 10.55
CA THR A 340 12.16 -11.84 10.95
C THR A 340 12.28 -11.51 12.44
N GLY A 341 11.19 -11.07 13.08
CA GLY A 341 11.22 -10.50 14.43
C GLY A 341 12.18 -9.33 14.50
N ASN A 342 13.02 -9.32 15.55
CA ASN A 342 14.11 -8.35 15.72
C ASN A 342 15.09 -8.34 14.53
N GLY A 343 15.21 -9.45 13.78
CA GLY A 343 16.10 -9.56 12.63
C GLY A 343 17.56 -9.28 13.01
N ALA A 344 18.04 -9.90 14.08
CA ALA A 344 19.36 -9.62 14.66
C ALA A 344 20.50 -10.04 13.72
N VAL A 345 20.30 -11.12 12.94
CA VAL A 345 21.25 -11.58 11.92
C VAL A 345 20.57 -11.66 10.55
N THR A 346 19.47 -12.40 10.44
CA THR A 346 18.68 -12.46 9.19
C THR A 346 17.49 -11.51 9.29
N GLY A 347 17.65 -10.29 8.78
CA GLY A 347 16.62 -9.26 8.77
C GLY A 347 15.77 -9.25 7.50
N VAL A 348 14.94 -8.22 7.35
CA VAL A 348 14.07 -8.03 6.17
C VAL A 348 14.87 -7.91 4.85
N PRO A 349 16.02 -7.21 4.74
CA PRO A 349 16.81 -7.20 3.51
C PRO A 349 17.36 -8.57 3.12
N GLU A 350 17.81 -9.34 4.10
CA GLU A 350 18.36 -10.69 3.89
C GLU A 350 17.24 -11.67 3.49
N ALA A 351 16.07 -11.56 4.14
CA ALA A 351 14.86 -12.30 3.79
C ALA A 351 14.35 -11.95 2.38
N LEU A 352 14.41 -10.67 1.99
CA LEU A 352 14.08 -10.21 0.64
C LEU A 352 15.01 -10.85 -0.40
N LEU A 353 16.33 -10.82 -0.19
CA LEU A 353 17.28 -11.46 -1.11
C LEU A 353 17.03 -12.97 -1.20
N ILE A 354 16.83 -13.66 -0.07
CA ILE A 354 16.50 -15.09 -0.05
C ILE A 354 15.23 -15.40 -0.85
N ALA A 355 14.17 -14.58 -0.74
CA ALA A 355 12.95 -14.74 -1.53
C ALA A 355 13.18 -14.43 -3.02
N LEU A 356 13.93 -13.37 -3.34
CA LEU A 356 14.19 -12.93 -4.69
C LEU A 356 15.13 -13.88 -5.46
N GLU A 357 16.00 -14.62 -4.80
CA GLU A 357 16.85 -15.65 -5.42
C GLU A 357 16.06 -16.91 -5.84
N ARG A 358 14.91 -17.20 -5.20
CA ARG A 358 14.12 -18.42 -5.49
C ARG A 358 13.54 -18.40 -6.91
N PRO A 359 13.65 -19.48 -7.71
CA PRO A 359 13.12 -19.50 -9.07
C PRO A 359 11.60 -19.32 -9.18
N ALA A 360 10.83 -19.83 -8.21
CA ALA A 360 9.37 -19.77 -8.22
C ALA A 360 8.83 -18.36 -7.94
N THR A 361 9.31 -17.70 -6.88
CA THR A 361 8.94 -16.32 -6.50
C THR A 361 9.02 -15.34 -7.67
N LYS A 362 7.90 -14.64 -7.95
CA LYS A 362 7.78 -13.50 -8.88
C LYS A 362 7.36 -12.21 -8.18
N VAL A 363 6.64 -12.31 -7.06
CA VAL A 363 6.25 -11.18 -6.22
C VAL A 363 6.68 -11.43 -4.78
N VAL A 364 7.20 -10.41 -4.11
CA VAL A 364 7.45 -10.43 -2.66
C VAL A 364 6.60 -9.38 -1.96
N CYS A 365 5.68 -9.84 -1.12
CA CYS A 365 4.90 -9.00 -0.21
C CYS A 365 5.71 -8.76 1.08
N VAL A 366 5.80 -7.51 1.53
CA VAL A 366 6.60 -7.13 2.69
C VAL A 366 5.75 -6.37 3.69
N TYR A 367 5.72 -6.80 4.94
CA TYR A 367 5.27 -5.98 6.07
C TYR A 367 6.48 -5.41 6.81
N LEU A 368 6.50 -4.09 6.97
CA LEU A 368 7.65 -3.32 7.43
C LEU A 368 7.24 -2.28 8.48
N GLU A 369 7.97 -2.21 9.60
CA GLU A 369 7.73 -1.22 10.65
C GLU A 369 8.68 -0.02 10.51
N GLY A 370 9.92 -0.26 10.08
CA GLY A 370 10.91 0.78 9.81
C GLY A 370 12.16 0.26 9.11
N ILE A 371 12.95 1.19 8.57
CA ILE A 371 14.29 0.94 8.05
C ILE A 371 15.27 1.75 8.90
N SER A 372 16.27 1.09 9.50
CA SER A 372 17.39 1.80 10.11
C SER A 372 18.39 2.25 9.04
N ARG A 373 19.06 3.38 9.27
CA ARG A 373 20.08 3.94 8.35
C ARG A 373 21.16 2.93 7.95
N GLU A 374 21.53 2.04 8.88
CA GLU A 374 22.49 0.95 8.67
C GLU A 374 21.99 -0.12 7.69
N LYS A 375 20.70 -0.44 7.69
CA LYS A 375 20.09 -1.46 6.83
C LYS A 375 19.64 -0.91 5.47
N LEU A 376 19.56 0.41 5.29
CA LEU A 376 19.14 1.05 4.03
C LEU A 376 19.93 0.56 2.80
N PRO A 377 21.28 0.48 2.78
CA PRO A 377 22.02 -0.01 1.61
C PRO A 377 21.76 -1.48 1.27
N ALA A 378 21.23 -2.27 2.21
CA ALA A 378 20.82 -3.65 1.96
C ALA A 378 19.43 -3.73 1.31
N PHE A 379 18.50 -2.84 1.70
CA PHE A 379 17.22 -2.67 1.00
C PHE A 379 17.42 -2.21 -0.45
N GLU A 380 18.25 -1.20 -0.69
CA GLU A 380 18.54 -0.68 -2.05
C GLU A 380 19.10 -1.77 -2.98
N ARG A 381 19.99 -2.64 -2.46
CA ARG A 381 20.48 -3.83 -3.20
C ARG A 381 19.35 -4.82 -3.51
N ALA A 382 18.49 -5.13 -2.53
CA ALA A 382 17.37 -6.05 -2.74
C ALA A 382 16.36 -5.49 -3.75
N PHE A 383 16.04 -4.20 -3.70
CA PHE A 383 15.14 -3.52 -4.63
C PHE A 383 15.73 -3.47 -6.05
N THR A 384 17.02 -3.16 -6.17
CA THR A 384 17.77 -3.19 -7.44
C THR A 384 17.78 -4.59 -8.06
N TYR A 385 18.10 -5.62 -7.26
CA TYR A 385 18.10 -7.01 -7.71
C TYR A 385 16.71 -7.49 -8.14
N ALA A 386 15.64 -7.06 -7.46
CA ALA A 386 14.26 -7.37 -7.87
C ALA A 386 13.93 -6.77 -9.24
N ARG A 387 14.22 -5.48 -9.43
CA ARG A 387 14.03 -4.76 -10.70
C ARG A 387 14.80 -5.44 -11.85
N GLU A 388 16.04 -5.83 -11.62
CA GLU A 388 16.90 -6.50 -12.62
C GLU A 388 16.47 -7.95 -12.90
N SER A 389 15.90 -8.63 -11.90
CA SER A 389 15.33 -9.98 -12.04
C SER A 389 13.91 -9.98 -12.61
N GLY A 390 13.32 -8.83 -12.90
CA GLY A 390 11.92 -8.70 -13.36
C GLY A 390 10.89 -9.15 -12.31
N LYS A 391 11.21 -9.01 -11.01
CA LYS A 391 10.36 -9.41 -9.88
C LYS A 391 9.79 -8.18 -9.19
N GLN A 392 8.52 -8.24 -8.79
CA GLN A 392 7.86 -7.14 -8.09
C GLN A 392 8.02 -7.26 -6.58
N ILE A 393 8.28 -6.14 -5.90
CA ILE A 393 8.12 -6.03 -4.45
C ILE A 393 6.89 -5.16 -4.17
N VAL A 394 6.11 -5.52 -3.16
CA VAL A 394 4.99 -4.72 -2.64
C VAL A 394 5.17 -4.56 -1.12
N VAL A 395 5.16 -3.33 -0.62
CA VAL A 395 5.41 -3.00 0.80
C VAL A 395 4.16 -2.42 1.46
N LEU A 396 3.82 -2.97 2.63
CA LEU A 396 2.89 -2.41 3.60
C LEU A 396 3.68 -1.87 4.79
N LYS A 397 3.70 -0.54 4.97
CA LYS A 397 4.36 0.16 6.08
C LYS A 397 3.37 0.37 7.22
N SER A 398 3.70 -0.07 8.43
CA SER A 398 3.00 0.35 9.66
C SER A 398 3.62 1.63 10.24
N GLY A 399 2.97 2.24 11.24
CA GLY A 399 3.48 3.49 11.83
C GLY A 399 3.57 4.64 10.83
N VAL A 400 2.52 4.83 10.02
CA VAL A 400 2.40 5.92 9.04
C VAL A 400 1.98 7.22 9.72
N SER A 401 0.97 7.16 10.58
CA SER A 401 0.52 8.30 11.39
C SER A 401 1.33 8.44 12.67
N GLU A 402 1.41 9.66 13.18
CA GLU A 402 2.09 10.06 14.43
C GLU A 402 1.68 9.18 15.64
N ARG A 403 0.39 8.82 15.77
CA ARG A 403 -0.10 7.82 16.74
C ARG A 403 0.42 6.40 16.48
N GLY A 404 0.50 5.98 15.23
CA GLY A 404 1.04 4.67 14.83
C GLY A 404 2.55 4.59 15.05
N GLN A 405 3.29 5.67 14.80
CA GLN A 405 4.72 5.77 15.08
C GLN A 405 5.01 5.57 16.57
N ARG A 406 4.26 6.27 17.45
CA ARG A 406 4.35 6.06 18.91
C ARG A 406 4.06 4.62 19.33
N ALA A 407 3.10 3.94 18.70
CA ALA A 407 2.84 2.53 18.96
C ALA A 407 4.02 1.63 18.53
N VAL A 408 4.54 1.79 17.31
CA VAL A 408 5.70 1.02 16.81
C VAL A 408 6.95 1.24 17.68
N LEU A 409 7.26 2.50 18.02
CA LEU A 409 8.38 2.84 18.90
C LEU A 409 8.29 2.13 20.26
N SER A 410 7.09 2.01 20.83
CA SER A 410 6.86 1.28 22.09
C SER A 410 6.95 -0.25 21.99
N HIS A 411 7.04 -0.81 20.78
CA HIS A 411 7.10 -2.25 20.54
C HIS A 411 8.44 -2.75 19.99
N THR A 412 9.13 -2.00 19.13
CA THR A 412 10.36 -2.48 18.45
C THR A 412 11.60 -1.58 18.63
N ALA A 413 11.54 -0.57 19.49
CA ALA A 413 12.67 0.25 19.95
C ALA A 413 13.54 0.91 18.84
N SER A 414 13.05 0.96 17.59
CA SER A 414 13.77 1.47 16.43
C SER A 414 13.13 2.74 15.88
N ILE A 415 13.92 3.79 15.70
CA ILE A 415 13.46 5.04 15.07
C ILE A 415 13.32 4.79 13.56
N SER A 416 12.08 4.86 13.05
CA SER A 416 11.82 4.86 11.60
C SER A 416 11.88 6.27 11.04
N GLY A 417 12.48 6.45 9.86
CA GLY A 417 12.41 7.72 9.12
C GLY A 417 11.00 8.11 8.69
N THR A 418 10.89 9.35 8.19
CA THR A 418 9.65 9.97 7.72
C THR A 418 9.00 9.18 6.58
N ASP A 419 7.67 9.11 6.60
CA ASP A 419 6.89 8.23 5.72
C ASP A 419 6.89 8.69 4.24
N SER A 420 7.03 10.00 4.02
CA SER A 420 7.29 10.63 2.73
C SER A 420 8.60 10.14 2.10
N VAL A 421 9.67 10.07 2.90
CA VAL A 421 11.00 9.63 2.46
C VAL A 421 11.00 8.15 2.06
N LEU A 422 10.35 7.30 2.86
CA LEU A 422 10.17 5.89 2.48
C LEU A 422 9.34 5.76 1.19
N SER A 423 8.30 6.57 1.02
CA SER A 423 7.47 6.56 -0.21
C SER A 423 8.30 6.86 -1.45
N GLU A 424 9.17 7.87 -1.39
CA GLU A 424 10.03 8.25 -2.51
C GLU A 424 11.10 7.18 -2.80
N LEU A 425 11.74 6.62 -1.77
CA LEU A 425 12.70 5.50 -1.92
C LEU A 425 12.06 4.30 -2.64
N LEU A 426 10.85 3.91 -2.25
CA LEU A 426 10.11 2.82 -2.87
C LEU A 426 9.74 3.16 -4.32
N ARG A 427 9.25 4.38 -4.58
CA ARG A 427 8.88 4.88 -5.91
C ARG A 427 10.07 4.86 -6.88
N GLN A 428 11.23 5.36 -6.46
CA GLN A 428 12.46 5.39 -7.28
C GLN A 428 12.89 3.99 -7.75
N HIS A 429 12.71 2.97 -6.90
CA HIS A 429 13.06 1.59 -7.22
C HIS A 429 11.94 0.80 -7.92
N GLY A 430 10.76 1.40 -8.15
CA GLY A 430 9.59 0.71 -8.71
C GLY A 430 8.92 -0.27 -7.73
N VAL A 431 9.15 -0.12 -6.43
CA VAL A 431 8.51 -0.91 -5.38
C VAL A 431 7.12 -0.33 -5.10
N LEU A 432 6.09 -1.17 -5.14
CA LEU A 432 4.71 -0.74 -4.95
C LEU A 432 4.41 -0.56 -3.45
N ARG A 433 3.64 0.46 -3.08
CA ARG A 433 3.16 0.67 -1.72
C ARG A 433 1.68 0.31 -1.60
N ALA A 434 1.37 -0.52 -0.61
CA ALA A 434 0.02 -0.86 -0.19
C ALA A 434 -0.37 -0.08 1.07
N ASP A 435 -1.64 0.36 1.13
CA ASP A 435 -2.20 1.10 2.27
C ASP A 435 -2.96 0.19 3.25
N GLY A 436 -3.04 -1.12 2.96
CA GLY A 436 -3.63 -2.15 3.84
C GLY A 436 -3.35 -3.58 3.35
N ILE A 437 -3.71 -4.59 4.15
CA ILE A 437 -3.46 -6.02 3.85
C ILE A 437 -4.21 -6.45 2.58
N ASP A 438 -5.49 -6.08 2.43
CA ASP A 438 -6.30 -6.41 1.25
C ASP A 438 -5.67 -5.86 -0.04
N GLU A 439 -5.09 -4.65 0.02
CA GLU A 439 -4.44 -4.01 -1.12
C GLU A 439 -3.07 -4.63 -1.40
N LEU A 440 -2.31 -5.01 -0.36
CA LEU A 440 -1.05 -5.75 -0.50
C LEU A 440 -1.25 -7.05 -1.27
N MET A 441 -2.32 -7.80 -0.97
CA MET A 441 -2.66 -9.03 -1.68
C MET A 441 -3.20 -8.73 -3.09
N ARG A 442 -4.11 -7.75 -3.27
CA ARG A 442 -4.62 -7.40 -4.60
C ARG A 442 -3.51 -6.89 -5.54
N LEU A 443 -2.56 -6.12 -5.03
CA LEU A 443 -1.38 -5.67 -5.78
C LEU A 443 -0.52 -6.85 -6.21
N ALA A 444 -0.34 -7.87 -5.36
CA ALA A 444 0.36 -9.09 -5.75
C ALA A 444 -0.38 -9.85 -6.87
N THR A 445 -1.70 -10.02 -6.78
CA THR A 445 -2.53 -10.63 -7.84
C THR A 445 -2.38 -9.92 -9.18
N LEU A 446 -2.47 -8.59 -9.18
CA LEU A 446 -2.35 -7.80 -10.41
C LEU A 446 -0.90 -7.75 -10.94
N SER A 447 0.09 -7.78 -10.05
CA SER A 447 1.52 -7.86 -10.42
C SER A 447 1.89 -9.17 -11.11
N LEU A 448 1.20 -10.27 -10.78
CA LEU A 448 1.39 -11.56 -11.46
C LEU A 448 0.86 -11.56 -12.92
N LEU A 449 -0.11 -10.70 -13.26
CA LEU A 449 -0.45 -10.44 -14.66
C LEU A 449 0.66 -9.63 -15.34
N GLY A 450 1.15 -8.59 -14.66
CA GLY A 450 2.28 -7.75 -15.04
C GLY A 450 1.98 -6.78 -16.19
N ALA A 451 2.48 -5.54 -16.07
CA ALA A 451 2.47 -4.58 -17.17
C ALA A 451 3.37 -5.08 -18.32
N LYS A 452 2.85 -5.11 -19.55
CA LYS A 452 3.62 -5.56 -20.72
C LYS A 452 4.36 -4.38 -21.36
N ALA A 453 5.65 -4.55 -21.63
CA ALA A 453 6.42 -3.55 -22.37
C ALA A 453 5.80 -3.27 -23.74
N GLY A 454 5.75 -1.99 -24.15
CA GLY A 454 5.15 -1.57 -25.42
C GLY A 454 3.61 -1.52 -25.45
N ARG A 455 2.92 -1.76 -24.32
CA ARG A 455 1.48 -1.47 -24.18
C ARG A 455 1.26 -0.13 -23.48
N ALA A 456 0.10 0.48 -23.73
CA ALA A 456 -0.33 1.69 -23.02
C ALA A 456 -0.51 1.44 -21.51
N ARG A 457 -0.55 2.51 -20.71
CA ARG A 457 -0.77 2.44 -19.24
C ARG A 457 -2.23 2.72 -18.84
N SER A 458 -3.15 2.23 -19.66
CA SER A 458 -4.58 2.53 -19.60
C SER A 458 -5.45 1.27 -19.53
N VAL A 459 -6.60 1.41 -18.88
CA VAL A 459 -7.56 0.32 -18.63
C VAL A 459 -8.76 0.44 -19.57
N SER A 460 -9.07 -0.64 -20.27
CA SER A 460 -10.25 -0.77 -21.14
C SER A 460 -11.33 -1.57 -20.42
N ILE A 461 -12.47 -0.94 -20.14
CA ILE A 461 -13.54 -1.54 -19.35
C ILE A 461 -14.61 -2.10 -20.29
N LEU A 462 -14.88 -3.39 -20.19
CA LEU A 462 -15.93 -4.07 -20.94
C LEU A 462 -17.15 -4.30 -20.04
N GLY A 463 -18.33 -3.84 -20.47
CA GLY A 463 -19.53 -3.87 -19.64
C GLY A 463 -20.81 -4.17 -20.41
N GLY A 464 -21.81 -4.67 -19.69
CA GLY A 464 -23.19 -4.84 -20.16
C GLY A 464 -24.18 -4.13 -19.24
N SER A 465 -23.81 -2.95 -18.73
CA SER A 465 -24.65 -2.12 -17.87
C SER A 465 -24.05 -0.72 -17.70
N GLY A 466 -24.79 0.32 -18.13
CA GLY A 466 -24.44 1.72 -17.86
C GLY A 466 -24.28 2.07 -16.37
N GLY A 467 -24.92 1.32 -15.47
CA GLY A 467 -24.71 1.46 -14.02
C GLY A 467 -23.36 0.90 -13.56
N ALA A 468 -22.86 -0.17 -14.18
CA ALA A 468 -21.51 -0.65 -13.97
C ALA A 468 -20.47 0.27 -14.61
N ALA A 469 -20.77 0.82 -15.79
CA ALA A 469 -19.93 1.81 -16.46
C ALA A 469 -19.72 3.05 -15.57
N ALA A 470 -20.80 3.72 -15.14
CA ALA A 470 -20.73 4.91 -14.30
C ALA A 470 -19.92 4.69 -13.01
N LEU A 471 -20.16 3.58 -12.30
CA LEU A 471 -19.40 3.22 -11.10
C LEU A 471 -17.91 2.95 -11.37
N CYS A 472 -17.55 2.46 -12.55
CA CYS A 472 -16.15 2.29 -12.92
C CYS A 472 -15.50 3.62 -13.32
N SER A 473 -16.23 4.52 -14.00
CA SER A 473 -15.75 5.88 -14.30
C SER A 473 -15.53 6.68 -13.01
N ASP A 474 -16.49 6.68 -12.08
CA ASP A 474 -16.38 7.33 -10.76
C ASP A 474 -15.17 6.84 -9.94
N LEU A 475 -14.79 5.57 -10.11
CA LEU A 475 -13.63 4.98 -9.45
C LEU A 475 -12.33 5.26 -10.21
N ALA A 476 -12.35 5.28 -11.54
CA ALA A 476 -11.19 5.67 -12.35
C ALA A 476 -10.78 7.12 -12.06
N ASP A 477 -11.74 8.05 -12.07
CA ASP A 477 -11.53 9.47 -11.79
C ASP A 477 -11.10 9.73 -10.33
N ARG A 478 -11.63 8.94 -9.37
CA ARG A 478 -11.27 9.03 -7.95
C ARG A 478 -9.86 8.55 -7.66
N TYR A 479 -9.45 7.45 -8.27
CA TYR A 479 -8.16 6.80 -7.98
C TYR A 479 -7.04 7.21 -8.95
N GLY A 480 -7.34 7.95 -10.03
CA GLY A 480 -6.35 8.33 -11.03
C GLY A 480 -5.92 7.16 -11.92
N VAL A 481 -6.87 6.28 -12.27
CA VAL A 481 -6.64 5.19 -13.23
C VAL A 481 -7.01 5.71 -14.63
N GLU A 482 -6.05 5.68 -15.56
CA GLU A 482 -6.29 6.15 -16.92
C GLU A 482 -7.17 5.18 -17.71
N LEU A 483 -8.28 5.67 -18.29
CA LEU A 483 -9.11 4.88 -19.18
C LEU A 483 -8.64 5.04 -20.63
N SER A 484 -8.50 3.92 -21.34
CA SER A 484 -8.06 3.86 -22.73
C SER A 484 -9.00 4.65 -23.66
N VAL A 485 -8.45 5.55 -24.46
CA VAL A 485 -9.15 6.12 -25.63
C VAL A 485 -8.81 5.24 -26.83
N PHE A 486 -9.80 4.50 -27.36
CA PHE A 486 -9.59 3.57 -28.46
C PHE A 486 -9.14 4.27 -29.75
N ALA A 487 -8.33 3.60 -30.57
CA ALA A 487 -7.87 4.15 -31.85
C ALA A 487 -9.00 4.28 -32.88
N ASP A 488 -8.93 5.28 -33.77
CA ASP A 488 -9.97 5.58 -34.78
C ASP A 488 -10.39 4.35 -35.62
N LYS A 489 -9.41 3.49 -35.95
CA LYS A 489 -9.65 2.22 -36.66
C LYS A 489 -10.53 1.26 -35.86
N THR A 490 -10.27 1.14 -34.56
CA THR A 490 -11.02 0.32 -33.61
C THR A 490 -12.43 0.88 -33.44
N VAL A 491 -12.56 2.19 -33.16
CA VAL A 491 -13.84 2.90 -33.04
C VAL A 491 -14.69 2.73 -34.30
N SER A 492 -14.08 2.88 -35.48
CA SER A 492 -14.77 2.71 -36.77
C SER A 492 -15.28 1.27 -36.96
N ARG A 493 -14.43 0.26 -36.70
CA ARG A 493 -14.84 -1.15 -36.84
C ARG A 493 -15.87 -1.57 -35.79
N ILE A 494 -15.81 -1.06 -34.56
CA ILE A 494 -16.87 -1.28 -33.56
C ILE A 494 -18.18 -0.64 -34.04
N ARG A 495 -18.15 0.55 -34.64
CA ARG A 495 -19.34 1.23 -35.18
C ARG A 495 -20.03 0.46 -36.32
N GLU A 496 -19.25 -0.16 -37.20
CA GLU A 496 -19.76 -1.07 -38.24
C GLU A 496 -20.46 -2.32 -37.67
N LEU A 497 -20.03 -2.79 -36.48
CA LEU A 497 -20.54 -4.01 -35.84
C LEU A 497 -21.72 -3.75 -34.90
N ALA A 498 -21.71 -2.63 -34.19
CA ALA A 498 -22.74 -2.21 -33.23
C ALA A 498 -23.94 -1.54 -33.92
N GLY A 499 -23.68 -0.76 -34.97
CA GLY A 499 -24.71 -0.09 -35.79
C GLY A 499 -24.89 1.40 -35.50
N PRO A 500 -25.85 2.07 -36.18
CA PRO A 500 -26.11 3.49 -36.00
C PRO A 500 -26.66 3.80 -34.61
N GLY A 501 -26.13 4.86 -33.98
CA GLY A 501 -26.61 5.36 -32.69
C GLY A 501 -25.98 4.69 -31.45
N SER A 502 -25.12 3.68 -31.61
CA SER A 502 -24.35 3.11 -30.50
C SER A 502 -23.35 4.13 -29.93
N PHE A 503 -23.36 4.29 -28.61
CA PHE A 503 -22.29 4.99 -27.89
C PHE A 503 -21.04 4.08 -27.87
N ILE A 504 -19.88 4.64 -28.24
CA ILE A 504 -18.62 3.89 -28.37
C ILE A 504 -17.55 4.73 -27.70
N ASP A 505 -17.31 4.41 -26.43
CA ASP A 505 -16.38 5.06 -25.53
C ASP A 505 -15.91 4.02 -24.49
N ASN A 506 -15.14 4.44 -23.48
CA ASN A 506 -14.66 3.58 -22.40
C ASN A 506 -15.12 4.14 -21.04
N PRO A 507 -15.98 3.43 -20.26
CA PRO A 507 -16.38 2.02 -20.42
C PRO A 507 -17.26 1.71 -21.62
N LEU A 508 -16.96 0.60 -22.29
CA LEU A 508 -17.67 0.16 -23.48
C LEU A 508 -18.91 -0.66 -23.11
N ASP A 509 -20.08 -0.03 -23.21
CA ASP A 509 -21.38 -0.69 -23.12
C ASP A 509 -21.88 -1.05 -24.54
N VAL A 510 -22.09 -2.35 -24.78
CA VAL A 510 -22.65 -2.88 -26.03
C VAL A 510 -23.82 -3.83 -25.79
N ILE A 511 -24.68 -3.53 -24.80
CA ILE A 511 -25.98 -4.19 -24.62
C ILE A 511 -26.75 -4.22 -25.95
N GLY A 512 -27.37 -5.35 -26.26
CA GLY A 512 -28.24 -5.51 -27.43
C GLY A 512 -27.52 -5.72 -28.77
N VAL A 513 -26.21 -5.47 -28.86
CA VAL A 513 -25.43 -5.83 -30.05
C VAL A 513 -25.37 -7.35 -30.21
N LYS A 514 -25.59 -7.84 -31.43
CA LYS A 514 -25.53 -9.28 -31.72
C LYS A 514 -24.11 -9.81 -31.50
N LYS A 515 -23.93 -10.59 -30.44
CA LYS A 515 -22.64 -11.25 -30.11
C LYS A 515 -22.09 -12.03 -31.31
N ARG A 516 -20.77 -11.92 -31.49
CA ARG A 516 -19.95 -12.67 -32.46
C ARG A 516 -18.76 -13.26 -31.71
N GLU A 517 -18.24 -14.39 -32.18
CA GLU A 517 -17.03 -15.03 -31.65
C GLU A 517 -15.80 -14.63 -32.47
N GLY A 518 -14.62 -14.94 -31.94
CA GLY A 518 -13.34 -14.70 -32.62
C GLY A 518 -12.85 -13.25 -32.53
N ASP A 519 -11.81 -12.94 -33.29
CA ASP A 519 -11.02 -11.73 -33.07
C ASP A 519 -11.61 -10.51 -33.79
N GLU A 520 -12.60 -10.73 -34.68
CA GLU A 520 -13.49 -9.70 -35.23
C GLU A 520 -14.70 -9.39 -34.33
N SER A 521 -14.79 -9.99 -33.14
CA SER A 521 -15.77 -9.56 -32.12
C SER A 521 -15.40 -8.17 -31.56
N ILE A 522 -16.39 -7.46 -31.01
CA ILE A 522 -16.14 -6.16 -30.35
C ILE A 522 -15.14 -6.31 -29.18
N ASN A 523 -15.21 -7.42 -28.45
CA ASN A 523 -14.20 -7.77 -27.45
C ASN A 523 -12.81 -7.90 -28.11
N GLY A 524 -12.69 -8.70 -29.18
CA GLY A 524 -11.43 -8.91 -29.90
C GLY A 524 -10.79 -7.61 -30.38
N LEU A 525 -11.59 -6.66 -30.87
CA LEU A 525 -11.13 -5.33 -31.25
C LEU A 525 -10.55 -4.54 -30.07
N VAL A 526 -11.15 -4.61 -28.87
CA VAL A 526 -10.62 -3.95 -27.66
C VAL A 526 -9.34 -4.61 -27.15
N PHE A 527 -9.23 -5.95 -27.22
CA PHE A 527 -8.00 -6.67 -26.87
C PHE A 527 -6.87 -6.47 -27.90
N ALA A 528 -7.22 -6.19 -29.16
CA ALA A 528 -6.29 -5.86 -30.24
C ALA A 528 -5.89 -4.36 -30.30
N ASP A 529 -6.62 -3.48 -29.62
CA ASP A 529 -6.38 -2.03 -29.67
C ASP A 529 -4.99 -1.65 -29.08
N PRO A 530 -4.21 -0.78 -29.75
CA PRO A 530 -2.88 -0.39 -29.30
C PRO A 530 -2.90 0.45 -28.01
N ASN A 531 -4.00 1.14 -27.74
CA ASN A 531 -4.18 2.03 -26.60
C ASN A 531 -4.80 1.29 -25.39
N THR A 532 -5.00 -0.04 -25.46
CA THR A 532 -5.37 -0.88 -24.30
C THR A 532 -4.12 -1.44 -23.62
N GLY A 533 -3.98 -1.20 -22.31
CA GLY A 533 -2.95 -1.78 -21.45
C GLY A 533 -3.40 -2.98 -20.61
N LEU A 534 -4.65 -2.94 -20.16
CA LEU A 534 -5.31 -3.98 -19.36
C LEU A 534 -6.82 -3.97 -19.65
N VAL A 535 -7.46 -5.14 -19.66
CA VAL A 535 -8.93 -5.25 -19.78
C VAL A 535 -9.56 -5.53 -18.43
N LEU A 536 -10.58 -4.75 -18.07
CA LEU A 536 -11.35 -4.88 -16.83
C LEU A 536 -12.81 -5.24 -17.14
N MET A 537 -13.28 -6.36 -16.59
CA MET A 537 -14.68 -6.80 -16.68
C MET A 537 -15.35 -6.67 -15.29
N PRO A 538 -16.06 -5.57 -14.98
CA PRO A 538 -16.95 -5.52 -13.82
C PRO A 538 -18.06 -6.57 -13.92
N TRP A 539 -18.33 -7.23 -12.80
CA TRP A 539 -19.19 -8.40 -12.73
C TRP A 539 -20.16 -8.34 -11.54
N SER A 540 -21.44 -8.68 -11.74
CA SER A 540 -22.51 -8.40 -10.78
C SER A 540 -23.29 -9.62 -10.27
N VAL A 541 -23.30 -10.75 -10.98
CA VAL A 541 -24.22 -11.87 -10.69
C VAL A 541 -23.47 -13.07 -10.10
N GLN A 542 -23.99 -13.65 -9.03
CA GLN A 542 -23.58 -14.99 -8.60
C GLN A 542 -24.69 -15.98 -8.90
N PHE A 543 -24.37 -16.98 -9.71
CA PHE A 543 -25.29 -18.05 -10.04
C PHE A 543 -25.15 -19.18 -9.02
N PRO A 544 -26.26 -19.76 -8.53
CA PRO A 544 -26.27 -21.15 -8.06
C PRO A 544 -25.70 -22.07 -9.16
N SER A 545 -25.13 -23.21 -8.74
CA SER A 545 -24.32 -24.13 -9.57
C SER A 545 -25.00 -24.79 -10.77
N ASP A 546 -26.28 -24.50 -11.02
CA ASP A 546 -27.19 -25.29 -11.87
C ASP A 546 -28.15 -24.41 -12.71
N SER A 547 -27.85 -23.11 -12.88
CA SER A 547 -28.73 -22.16 -13.60
C SER A 547 -28.43 -22.14 -15.12
N PRO A 548 -29.43 -22.07 -16.02
CA PRO A 548 -29.20 -21.98 -17.47
C PRO A 548 -28.35 -20.77 -17.88
N GLU A 549 -28.44 -19.68 -17.14
CA GLU A 549 -27.71 -18.44 -17.37
C GLU A 549 -26.19 -18.62 -17.11
N GLN A 550 -25.81 -19.51 -16.18
CA GLN A 550 -24.42 -19.85 -15.90
C GLN A 550 -23.66 -20.28 -17.17
N ALA A 551 -24.31 -20.96 -18.11
CA ALA A 551 -23.70 -21.37 -19.38
C ALA A 551 -23.31 -20.16 -20.25
N VAL A 552 -24.18 -19.15 -20.33
CA VAL A 552 -23.95 -17.90 -21.10
C VAL A 552 -22.77 -17.12 -20.53
N HIS A 553 -22.64 -17.10 -19.20
CA HIS A 553 -21.57 -16.37 -18.52
C HIS A 553 -20.25 -17.15 -18.47
N THR A 554 -20.31 -18.48 -18.36
CA THR A 554 -19.15 -19.37 -18.57
C THR A 554 -18.56 -19.20 -19.96
N TRP A 555 -19.40 -19.19 -21.00
CA TRP A 555 -19.00 -18.89 -22.38
C TRP A 555 -18.34 -17.50 -22.48
N ASN A 556 -18.94 -16.47 -21.86
CA ASN A 556 -18.44 -15.10 -21.94
C ASN A 556 -17.09 -14.92 -21.25
N TRP A 557 -16.89 -15.56 -20.10
CA TRP A 557 -15.62 -15.54 -19.39
C TRP A 557 -14.55 -16.31 -20.17
N ASN A 558 -14.88 -17.50 -20.70
CA ASN A 558 -13.97 -18.30 -21.52
C ASN A 558 -13.50 -17.58 -22.80
N ASP A 559 -14.37 -16.82 -23.50
CA ASP A 559 -13.95 -16.03 -24.67
C ASP A 559 -13.04 -14.85 -24.27
N LEU A 560 -13.33 -14.16 -23.16
CA LEU A 560 -12.43 -13.12 -22.63
C LEU A 560 -11.06 -13.72 -22.23
N ALA A 561 -11.04 -14.91 -21.63
CA ALA A 561 -9.80 -15.63 -21.28
C ALA A 561 -9.03 -16.11 -22.53
N ARG A 562 -9.73 -16.50 -23.59
CA ARG A 562 -9.15 -16.81 -24.91
C ARG A 562 -8.51 -15.56 -25.51
N LEU A 563 -9.22 -14.44 -25.56
CA LEU A 563 -8.71 -13.17 -26.07
C LEU A 563 -7.51 -12.64 -25.26
N SER A 564 -7.56 -12.75 -23.93
CA SER A 564 -6.44 -12.46 -23.03
C SER A 564 -5.18 -13.25 -23.41
N SER A 565 -5.33 -14.54 -23.66
CA SER A 565 -4.23 -15.40 -24.10
C SER A 565 -3.72 -15.05 -25.52
N VAL A 566 -4.63 -14.91 -26.49
CA VAL A 566 -4.31 -14.62 -27.91
C VAL A 566 -3.58 -13.28 -28.08
N HIS A 567 -4.00 -12.24 -27.37
CA HIS A 567 -3.41 -10.89 -27.48
C HIS A 567 -2.32 -10.60 -26.43
N GLY A 568 -2.02 -11.55 -25.53
CA GLY A 568 -1.07 -11.39 -24.42
C GLY A 568 -1.51 -10.32 -23.40
N MET A 569 -2.81 -10.04 -23.32
CA MET A 569 -3.40 -8.90 -22.63
C MET A 569 -3.82 -9.27 -21.20
N PRO A 570 -3.37 -8.52 -20.16
CA PRO A 570 -3.88 -8.68 -18.80
C PRO A 570 -5.41 -8.55 -18.74
N LEU A 571 -6.07 -9.53 -18.12
CA LEU A 571 -7.52 -9.53 -17.89
C LEU A 571 -7.82 -9.64 -16.39
N VAL A 572 -8.63 -8.70 -15.91
CA VAL A 572 -9.18 -8.69 -14.55
C VAL A 572 -10.71 -8.80 -14.65
N ILE A 573 -11.28 -9.80 -13.98
CA ILE A 573 -12.73 -9.95 -13.82
C ILE A 573 -13.04 -9.66 -12.35
N THR A 574 -13.74 -8.57 -12.05
CA THR A 574 -13.89 -8.08 -10.67
C THR A 574 -15.35 -7.98 -10.26
N SER A 575 -15.71 -8.52 -9.10
CA SER A 575 -17.07 -8.34 -8.57
C SER A 575 -17.33 -6.89 -8.15
N MET A 576 -18.54 -6.39 -8.45
CA MET A 576 -18.98 -5.03 -8.09
C MET A 576 -19.16 -4.84 -6.58
N ALA A 577 -19.56 -5.90 -5.87
CA ALA A 577 -19.69 -5.96 -4.40
C ALA A 577 -18.90 -7.14 -3.83
N PRO A 578 -18.53 -7.15 -2.53
CA PRO A 578 -17.98 -8.35 -1.89
C PRO A 578 -19.01 -9.50 -1.94
N VAL A 579 -18.62 -10.63 -2.52
CA VAL A 579 -19.50 -11.79 -2.74
C VAL A 579 -18.70 -13.10 -2.58
N PRO A 580 -19.28 -14.19 -2.02
CA PRO A 580 -18.53 -15.41 -1.71
C PRO A 580 -17.90 -16.10 -2.93
N VAL A 581 -16.66 -16.58 -2.82
CA VAL A 581 -16.04 -17.36 -3.91
C VAL A 581 -16.66 -18.75 -3.98
N THR A 582 -17.51 -18.99 -4.99
CA THR A 582 -18.14 -20.30 -5.23
C THR A 582 -17.16 -21.29 -5.85
N ASP A 583 -17.44 -22.59 -5.74
CA ASP A 583 -16.53 -23.65 -6.23
C ASP A 583 -16.31 -23.57 -7.74
N TRP A 584 -17.32 -23.14 -8.50
CA TRP A 584 -17.17 -22.84 -9.94
C TRP A 584 -16.16 -21.70 -10.19
N VAL A 585 -16.08 -20.68 -9.33
CA VAL A 585 -15.06 -19.62 -9.44
C VAL A 585 -13.67 -20.15 -9.06
N ARG A 586 -13.57 -21.09 -8.10
CA ARG A 586 -12.30 -21.75 -7.73
C ARG A 586 -11.77 -22.59 -8.89
N ASP A 587 -12.59 -23.49 -9.43
CA ASP A 587 -12.29 -24.28 -10.64
C ASP A 587 -11.99 -23.40 -11.86
N TYR A 588 -12.72 -22.27 -12.03
CA TYR A 588 -12.40 -21.32 -13.10
C TYR A 588 -11.00 -20.69 -12.92
N ARG A 589 -10.64 -20.23 -11.71
CA ARG A 589 -9.31 -19.67 -11.40
C ARG A 589 -8.20 -20.72 -11.63
N GLU A 590 -8.45 -21.99 -11.29
CA GLU A 590 -7.50 -23.09 -11.50
C GLU A 590 -7.28 -23.39 -12.98
N ARG A 591 -8.34 -23.37 -13.80
CA ARG A 591 -8.27 -23.60 -15.25
C ARG A 591 -7.72 -22.41 -16.04
N HIS A 592 -7.84 -21.19 -15.53
CA HIS A 592 -7.44 -19.95 -16.21
C HIS A 592 -6.52 -19.06 -15.33
N PRO A 593 -5.32 -19.55 -14.95
CA PRO A 593 -4.43 -18.84 -14.02
C PRO A 593 -3.82 -17.54 -14.59
N HIS A 594 -4.03 -17.26 -15.88
CA HIS A 594 -3.68 -15.99 -16.53
C HIS A 594 -4.75 -14.90 -16.39
N VAL A 595 -5.89 -15.20 -15.73
CA VAL A 595 -7.01 -14.28 -15.53
C VAL A 595 -7.22 -14.00 -14.05
N ALA A 596 -7.08 -12.73 -13.64
CA ALA A 596 -7.35 -12.32 -12.26
C ALA A 596 -8.86 -12.20 -12.02
N VAL A 597 -9.51 -13.30 -11.62
CA VAL A 597 -10.89 -13.26 -11.10
C VAL A 597 -10.85 -12.88 -9.62
N VAL A 598 -11.36 -11.69 -9.29
CA VAL A 598 -11.21 -11.03 -7.98
C VAL A 598 -12.52 -10.41 -7.49
N HIS A 599 -12.54 -9.95 -6.22
CA HIS A 599 -13.71 -9.28 -5.63
C HIS A 599 -13.44 -7.83 -5.23
N ASN A 600 -14.51 -7.06 -4.99
CA ASN A 600 -14.47 -5.67 -4.51
C ASN A 600 -13.84 -4.68 -5.52
N LEU A 601 -14.69 -4.14 -6.40
CA LEU A 601 -14.35 -3.15 -7.44
C LEU A 601 -13.52 -1.96 -6.91
N ARG A 602 -13.84 -1.42 -5.73
CA ARG A 602 -13.10 -0.28 -5.14
C ARG A 602 -11.65 -0.66 -4.84
N LEU A 603 -11.43 -1.85 -4.28
CA LEU A 603 -10.08 -2.37 -4.00
C LEU A 603 -9.30 -2.61 -5.30
N THR A 604 -9.97 -3.13 -6.34
CA THR A 604 -9.38 -3.30 -7.67
C THR A 604 -8.92 -1.97 -8.27
N PHE A 605 -9.73 -0.89 -8.19
CA PHE A 605 -9.32 0.43 -8.67
C PHE A 605 -8.17 1.06 -7.83
N SER A 606 -8.18 0.88 -6.51
CA SER A 606 -7.10 1.33 -5.62
C SER A 606 -5.76 0.66 -5.97
N ALA A 607 -5.76 -0.65 -6.20
CA ALA A 607 -4.56 -1.37 -6.62
C ALA A 607 -4.16 -1.06 -8.08
N LEU A 608 -5.13 -0.84 -8.98
CA LEU A 608 -4.84 -0.44 -10.36
C LEU A 608 -4.12 0.90 -10.43
N SER A 609 -4.41 1.90 -9.58
CA SER A 609 -3.72 3.20 -9.66
C SER A 609 -2.25 3.14 -9.25
N LYS A 610 -1.83 2.16 -8.43
CA LYS A 610 -0.40 1.96 -8.11
C LYS A 610 0.37 1.32 -9.29
N LEU A 611 -0.29 0.49 -10.09
CA LEU A 611 0.30 -0.26 -11.23
C LEU A 611 0.18 0.47 -12.58
N PHE A 612 -0.93 1.15 -12.78
CA PHE A 612 -1.33 1.96 -13.93
C PHE A 612 -1.69 3.38 -13.46
N PRO A 613 -0.76 4.12 -12.82
CA PRO A 613 -0.98 5.52 -12.48
C PRO A 613 -1.17 6.32 -13.76
N ALA A 614 -2.25 7.09 -13.84
CA ALA A 614 -2.39 8.13 -14.86
C ALA A 614 -1.22 9.14 -14.75
N LEU A 615 -0.82 9.72 -15.88
CA LEU A 615 0.07 10.88 -15.84
C LEU A 615 -0.59 12.03 -15.05
N PRO A 616 0.16 12.81 -14.23
CA PRO A 616 -0.43 13.68 -13.21
C PRO A 616 -1.52 14.64 -13.72
N LYS A 617 -2.77 14.33 -13.35
CA LYS A 617 -3.95 15.21 -13.48
C LYS A 617 -4.27 15.79 -12.10
N GLU A 618 -4.51 17.10 -12.04
CA GLU A 618 -4.63 17.87 -10.80
C GLU A 618 -5.94 17.58 -10.04
N LYS A 619 -5.85 17.44 -8.70
CA LYS A 619 -6.95 17.47 -7.70
C LYS A 619 -6.36 17.54 -6.26
N HIS A 620 -7.20 17.80 -5.24
CA HIS A 620 -6.85 18.67 -4.10
C HIS A 620 -6.67 18.01 -2.70
N ALA A 621 -5.92 18.68 -1.78
CA ALA A 621 -6.37 19.22 -0.45
C ALA A 621 -5.45 19.03 0.81
N VAL A 622 -5.02 20.16 1.42
CA VAL A 622 -5.05 20.60 2.87
C VAL A 622 -4.65 19.58 4.00
N PRO A 623 -3.73 19.86 5.00
CA PRO A 623 -3.76 21.01 5.95
C PRO A 623 -2.37 21.58 6.44
N SER A 624 -2.37 22.40 7.51
CA SER A 624 -1.22 23.20 8.04
C SER A 624 -0.90 22.98 9.54
N ALA A 625 0.25 23.50 10.03
CA ALA A 625 0.44 24.20 11.34
C ALA A 625 1.93 24.44 11.72
N ALA A 626 2.44 25.69 11.67
CA ALA A 626 3.67 26.15 12.34
C ALA A 626 3.85 27.69 12.19
N GLU A 627 3.53 28.49 13.22
CA GLU A 627 3.48 29.97 13.07
C GLU A 627 4.43 30.78 13.97
N GLU A 628 5.01 30.22 15.04
CA GLU A 628 5.90 30.95 15.96
C GLU A 628 7.40 30.91 15.58
N ARG A 629 7.80 30.08 14.60
CA ARG A 629 9.21 29.88 14.19
C ARG A 629 9.60 30.61 12.90
N VAL A 630 8.68 31.41 12.35
CA VAL A 630 8.77 32.04 11.03
C VAL A 630 9.34 33.46 11.16
N LEU A 631 10.33 33.82 10.33
CA LEU A 631 10.86 35.18 10.25
C LEU A 631 9.82 36.16 9.68
N SER A 632 9.99 37.47 9.90
CA SER A 632 9.16 38.42 9.15
C SER A 632 9.48 38.35 7.65
N GLU A 633 8.51 38.73 6.83
CA GLU A 633 8.63 38.73 5.38
C GLU A 633 9.79 39.61 4.88
N ALA A 634 10.03 40.75 5.56
CA ALA A 634 11.17 41.63 5.27
C ALA A 634 12.51 40.96 5.59
N ASP A 635 12.63 40.33 6.76
CA ASP A 635 13.89 39.67 7.17
C ASP A 635 14.16 38.41 6.31
N SER A 636 13.11 37.69 5.93
CA SER A 636 13.17 36.55 5.00
C SER A 636 13.67 36.97 3.62
N ARG A 637 13.12 38.09 3.10
CA ARG A 637 13.51 38.72 1.84
C ARG A 637 14.96 39.21 1.87
N GLU A 638 15.40 39.89 2.94
CA GLU A 638 16.79 40.34 3.10
C GLU A 638 17.78 39.16 3.16
N LEU A 639 17.43 38.11 3.89
CA LEU A 639 18.24 36.89 4.00
C LEU A 639 18.34 36.12 2.67
N VAL A 640 17.24 36.02 1.91
CA VAL A 640 17.22 35.39 0.58
C VAL A 640 17.99 36.24 -0.45
N ALA A 641 17.95 37.57 -0.36
CA ALA A 641 18.81 38.45 -1.14
C ALA A 641 20.30 38.26 -0.80
N ALA A 642 20.64 38.15 0.49
CA ALA A 642 22.00 37.84 0.95
C ALA A 642 22.48 36.44 0.53
N ALA A 643 21.57 35.51 0.26
CA ALA A 643 21.86 34.20 -0.33
C ALA A 643 22.14 34.24 -1.85
N GLY A 644 22.10 35.42 -2.47
CA GLY A 644 22.42 35.63 -3.90
C GLY A 644 21.22 35.50 -4.84
N LEU A 645 20.00 35.34 -4.34
CA LEU A 645 18.79 35.36 -5.17
C LEU A 645 18.33 36.81 -5.39
N PRO A 646 18.02 37.25 -6.63
CA PRO A 646 17.37 38.53 -6.84
C PRO A 646 15.99 38.56 -6.19
N VAL A 647 15.64 39.69 -5.56
CA VAL A 647 14.30 39.98 -5.04
C VAL A 647 13.71 41.15 -5.82
N VAL A 648 12.37 41.23 -5.94
CA VAL A 648 11.70 42.35 -6.62
C VAL A 648 12.08 43.69 -5.97
N GLY A 649 12.05 44.81 -6.69
CA GLY A 649 12.32 46.12 -6.09
C GLY A 649 11.35 46.40 -4.94
N GLY A 650 11.81 46.90 -3.79
CA GLY A 650 10.91 47.14 -2.65
C GLY A 650 11.56 47.83 -1.45
N VAL A 651 10.72 48.42 -0.59
CA VAL A 651 11.11 49.22 0.58
C VAL A 651 10.18 48.99 1.78
N ARG A 652 10.75 48.78 2.97
CA ARG A 652 10.02 48.75 4.26
C ARG A 652 9.83 50.20 4.73
N VAL A 653 8.59 50.62 4.94
CA VAL A 653 8.21 51.97 5.39
C VAL A 653 7.67 51.87 6.82
N PRO A 654 8.37 52.41 7.82
CA PRO A 654 7.90 52.47 9.20
C PRO A 654 6.56 53.20 9.33
N ARG A 655 5.75 52.77 10.30
CA ARG A 655 4.41 53.34 10.50
C ARG A 655 4.46 54.82 10.89
N GLY A 656 3.87 55.65 10.03
CA GLY A 656 3.83 57.11 10.18
C GLY A 656 4.83 57.87 9.30
N GLU A 657 5.71 57.19 8.57
CA GLU A 657 6.59 57.80 7.57
C GLU A 657 5.91 57.94 6.20
N ASP A 658 6.49 58.77 5.33
CA ASP A 658 5.93 59.07 4.01
C ASP A 658 6.23 57.95 3.00
N VAL A 659 5.22 57.10 2.78
CA VAL A 659 5.25 55.99 1.80
C VAL A 659 5.49 56.46 0.35
N VAL A 660 5.09 57.67 -0.01
CA VAL A 660 5.25 58.23 -1.37
C VAL A 660 6.71 58.64 -1.58
N ALA A 661 7.35 59.23 -0.57
CA ALA A 661 8.76 59.56 -0.57
C ALA A 661 9.65 58.29 -0.50
N ALA A 662 9.33 57.34 0.38
CA ALA A 662 10.09 56.09 0.49
C ALA A 662 10.08 55.27 -0.81
N ALA A 663 8.96 55.28 -1.56
CA ALA A 663 8.83 54.62 -2.85
C ALA A 663 9.36 55.44 -4.06
N GLU A 664 10.14 56.52 -3.86
CA GLU A 664 10.57 57.41 -4.95
C GLU A 664 11.32 56.71 -6.09
N ASN A 665 12.05 55.63 -5.78
CA ASN A 665 12.84 54.87 -6.75
C ASN A 665 12.15 53.59 -7.27
N LEU A 666 10.93 53.29 -6.83
CA LEU A 666 10.18 52.10 -7.25
C LEU A 666 9.24 52.41 -8.42
N ARG A 667 9.07 51.45 -9.34
CA ARG A 667 8.19 51.53 -10.51
C ARG A 667 6.84 50.86 -10.27
N ALA A 668 5.78 51.49 -10.78
CA ALA A 668 4.41 50.98 -10.74
C ALA A 668 4.19 49.86 -11.78
N PRO A 669 3.19 48.97 -11.58
CA PRO A 669 2.25 48.94 -10.46
C PRO A 669 2.86 48.37 -9.19
N PHE A 670 2.36 48.82 -8.03
CA PHE A 670 2.87 48.44 -6.72
C PHE A 670 2.01 47.38 -6.03
N ALA A 671 2.68 46.54 -5.25
CA ALA A 671 2.10 45.81 -4.13
C ALA A 671 2.38 46.57 -2.82
N VAL A 672 1.42 46.59 -1.91
CA VAL A 672 1.61 47.08 -0.53
C VAL A 672 1.13 45.99 0.42
N LYS A 673 2.00 45.60 1.35
CA LYS A 673 1.78 44.52 2.32
C LYS A 673 1.99 45.04 3.74
N VAL A 674 1.22 44.58 4.73
CA VAL A 674 1.41 44.99 6.14
C VAL A 674 2.65 44.34 6.76
N VAL A 675 3.38 45.11 7.56
CA VAL A 675 4.39 44.58 8.48
C VAL A 675 3.79 44.57 9.89
N ALA A 676 3.38 43.38 10.30
CA ALA A 676 2.75 43.04 11.57
C ALA A 676 2.94 41.52 11.82
N PRO A 677 2.89 41.02 13.07
CA PRO A 677 3.04 39.61 13.39
C PRO A 677 1.78 38.80 13.02
N VAL A 678 1.57 38.58 11.72
CA VAL A 678 0.39 37.91 11.16
C VAL A 678 0.79 37.09 9.93
N SER A 679 0.54 35.78 9.94
CA SER A 679 0.85 34.85 8.84
C SER A 679 -0.14 34.94 7.68
N HIS A 680 -1.43 35.13 7.95
CA HIS A 680 -2.50 35.15 6.94
C HIS A 680 -2.93 36.57 6.52
N LYS A 681 -1.95 37.47 6.30
CA LYS A 681 -2.16 38.89 5.96
C LYS A 681 -3.25 39.13 4.90
N SER A 682 -3.17 38.40 3.78
CA SER A 682 -4.11 38.53 2.67
C SER A 682 -5.56 38.20 3.05
N ARG A 683 -5.79 37.28 4.01
CA ARG A 683 -7.15 36.92 4.49
C ARG A 683 -7.76 37.99 5.39
N ILE A 684 -6.94 38.84 6.01
CA ILE A 684 -7.39 40.02 6.78
C ILE A 684 -7.30 41.33 5.98
N GLY A 685 -7.15 41.26 4.65
CA GLY A 685 -7.02 42.45 3.79
C GLY A 685 -5.73 43.25 4.02
N GLY A 686 -4.71 42.66 4.63
CA GLY A 686 -3.41 43.25 4.89
C GLY A 686 -2.45 43.27 3.69
N VAL A 687 -2.95 43.01 2.48
CA VAL A 687 -2.22 43.07 1.20
C VAL A 687 -3.12 43.72 0.15
N LEU A 688 -2.59 44.68 -0.59
CA LEU A 688 -3.21 45.29 -1.77
C LEU A 688 -2.25 45.22 -2.96
N LEU A 689 -2.77 44.87 -4.13
CA LEU A 689 -2.01 44.67 -5.36
C LEU A 689 -2.57 45.57 -6.48
N GLY A 690 -1.74 45.87 -7.48
CA GLY A 690 -2.16 46.57 -8.69
C GLY A 690 -2.29 48.08 -8.54
N ILE A 691 -1.60 48.68 -7.57
CA ILE A 691 -1.66 50.13 -7.30
C ILE A 691 -0.91 50.86 -8.43
N GLY A 692 -1.67 51.51 -9.32
CA GLY A 692 -1.17 52.01 -10.59
C GLY A 692 -0.40 53.34 -10.54
N ASP A 693 -0.63 54.17 -9.51
CA ASP A 693 0.05 55.45 -9.30
C ASP A 693 0.73 55.46 -7.92
N ARG A 694 1.87 56.15 -7.80
CA ARG A 694 2.56 56.36 -6.53
C ARG A 694 1.74 57.26 -5.58
N ALA A 695 0.89 58.13 -6.13
CA ALA A 695 -0.04 58.95 -5.35
C ALA A 695 -1.04 58.11 -4.52
N ASP A 696 -1.43 56.92 -5.01
CA ASP A 696 -2.41 56.06 -4.36
C ASP A 696 -1.85 55.25 -3.18
N LEU A 697 -0.51 55.15 -3.04
CA LEU A 697 0.14 54.40 -1.96
C LEU A 697 -0.32 54.86 -0.56
N ALA A 698 -0.48 56.17 -0.36
CA ALA A 698 -0.93 56.74 0.91
C ALA A 698 -2.40 56.42 1.23
N ALA A 699 -3.21 56.07 0.23
CA ALA A 699 -4.57 55.55 0.43
C ALA A 699 -4.54 54.03 0.68
N ALA A 700 -3.70 53.29 -0.05
CA ALA A 700 -3.53 51.85 0.11
C ALA A 700 -3.06 51.46 1.53
N VAL A 701 -2.06 52.17 2.09
CA VAL A 701 -1.59 51.94 3.47
C VAL A 701 -2.71 52.15 4.49
N LYS A 702 -3.49 53.23 4.36
CA LYS A 702 -4.63 53.51 5.26
C LYS A 702 -5.73 52.48 5.15
N GLN A 703 -5.99 51.97 3.95
CA GLN A 703 -6.96 50.89 3.74
C GLN A 703 -6.48 49.57 4.39
N ILE A 704 -5.17 49.27 4.30
CA ILE A 704 -4.55 48.12 4.96
C ILE A 704 -4.61 48.25 6.49
N GLU A 705 -4.26 49.40 7.07
CA GLU A 705 -4.41 49.64 8.52
C GLU A 705 -5.87 49.46 8.96
N ALA A 706 -6.83 50.00 8.20
CA ALA A 706 -8.25 49.86 8.50
C ALA A 706 -8.73 48.40 8.43
N ASN A 707 -8.27 47.63 7.43
CA ASN A 707 -8.59 46.21 7.28
C ASN A 707 -8.06 45.37 8.46
N VAL A 708 -6.81 45.61 8.86
CA VAL A 708 -6.14 44.91 9.99
C VAL A 708 -6.81 45.23 11.33
N VAL A 709 -7.20 46.50 11.56
CA VAL A 709 -7.97 46.86 12.75
C VAL A 709 -9.38 46.24 12.74
N ALA A 710 -10.02 46.18 11.57
CA ALA A 710 -11.33 45.54 11.41
C ALA A 710 -11.28 44.01 11.63
N SER A 711 -10.12 43.36 11.45
CA SER A 711 -9.95 41.94 11.79
C SER A 711 -9.76 41.68 13.30
N GLY A 712 -9.76 42.72 14.14
CA GLY A 712 -9.67 42.60 15.61
C GLY A 712 -8.25 42.66 16.17
N LEU A 713 -7.23 42.95 15.35
CA LEU A 713 -5.86 43.19 15.81
C LEU A 713 -5.72 44.64 16.30
N PRO A 714 -5.10 44.88 17.47
CA PRO A 714 -4.93 46.24 17.98
C PRO A 714 -3.84 46.96 17.16
N THR A 715 -4.04 48.25 16.91
CA THR A 715 -3.28 49.01 15.89
C THR A 715 -1.81 49.23 16.25
N ASP A 716 -1.42 49.00 17.49
CA ASP A 716 -0.03 48.99 17.98
C ASP A 716 0.79 47.79 17.49
N THR A 717 0.13 46.72 17.01
CA THR A 717 0.80 45.58 16.35
C THR A 717 1.26 45.86 14.91
N ILE A 718 0.91 47.02 14.34
CA ILE A 718 1.33 47.42 12.99
C ILE A 718 2.64 48.20 13.09
N GLU A 719 3.73 47.60 12.62
CA GLU A 719 5.06 48.23 12.55
C GLU A 719 5.20 49.18 11.35
N GLY A 720 4.47 48.91 10.28
CA GLY A 720 4.56 49.65 9.02
C GLY A 720 4.01 48.86 7.83
N CYS A 721 4.55 49.14 6.65
CA CYS A 721 4.24 48.41 5.42
C CYS A 721 5.50 48.10 4.61
N LEU A 722 5.38 47.13 3.70
CA LEU A 722 6.36 46.82 2.66
C LEU A 722 5.72 47.21 1.32
N VAL A 723 6.40 48.06 0.55
CA VAL A 723 5.98 48.48 -0.80
C VAL A 723 6.91 47.83 -1.82
N GLU A 724 6.38 47.17 -2.85
CA GLU A 724 7.16 46.41 -3.83
C GLU A 724 6.71 46.68 -5.27
N GLU A 725 7.67 46.61 -6.21
CA GLU A 725 7.41 46.59 -7.66
C GLU A 725 6.75 45.26 -8.03
N MET A 726 5.62 45.28 -8.75
CA MET A 726 5.02 44.07 -9.28
C MET A 726 5.70 43.63 -10.57
N VAL A 727 6.50 42.56 -10.49
CA VAL A 727 7.07 41.88 -11.66
C VAL A 727 6.09 40.84 -12.19
N PHE A 728 5.86 40.83 -13.51
CA PHE A 728 4.98 39.88 -14.17
C PHE A 728 5.80 38.85 -14.97
N GLY A 729 5.52 37.57 -14.77
CA GLY A 729 6.24 36.47 -15.41
C GLY A 729 5.60 35.11 -15.09
N ARG A 730 6.33 34.03 -15.36
CA ARG A 730 5.96 32.68 -14.93
C ARG A 730 6.34 32.50 -13.47
N GLU A 731 5.35 32.32 -12.61
CA GLU A 731 5.55 32.10 -11.19
C GLU A 731 5.95 30.63 -10.92
N ILE A 732 7.05 30.42 -10.19
CA ILE A 732 7.50 29.11 -9.68
C ILE A 732 7.68 29.16 -8.15
N LEU A 733 7.56 28.01 -7.48
CA LEU A 733 7.79 27.85 -6.04
C LEU A 733 9.12 27.12 -5.82
N VAL A 734 9.90 27.54 -4.83
CA VAL A 734 11.11 26.84 -4.38
C VAL A 734 11.06 26.66 -2.85
N GLY A 735 11.03 25.41 -2.38
CA GLY A 735 10.97 25.04 -0.96
C GLY A 735 12.16 24.20 -0.53
N LEU A 736 13.08 24.79 0.21
CA LEU A 736 14.26 24.16 0.80
C LEU A 736 13.95 23.70 2.23
N ASN A 737 14.37 22.49 2.59
CA ASN A 737 13.95 21.82 3.83
C ASN A 737 15.03 20.90 4.40
N THR A 738 15.04 20.71 5.72
CA THR A 738 15.94 19.78 6.44
C THR A 738 15.14 18.63 7.08
N ASP A 739 15.41 17.38 6.70
CA ASP A 739 14.81 16.17 7.30
C ASP A 739 15.86 15.40 8.15
N PRO A 740 15.51 14.84 9.34
CA PRO A 740 16.46 14.15 10.20
C PRO A 740 17.12 12.87 9.64
N VAL A 741 16.60 12.30 8.55
CA VAL A 741 17.07 11.04 7.95
C VAL A 741 17.72 11.27 6.59
N LEU A 742 17.19 12.17 5.76
CA LEU A 742 17.82 12.56 4.49
C LEU A 742 18.89 13.65 4.65
N GLY A 743 18.79 14.51 5.66
CA GLY A 743 19.44 15.81 5.64
C GLY A 743 18.68 16.78 4.74
N ARG A 744 19.39 17.62 3.99
CA ARG A 744 18.78 18.71 3.21
C ARG A 744 18.22 18.27 1.86
N TYR A 745 17.10 18.88 1.47
CA TYR A 745 16.44 18.65 0.19
C TYR A 745 15.78 19.95 -0.35
N VAL A 746 15.52 19.97 -1.65
CA VAL A 746 14.83 21.05 -2.35
C VAL A 746 13.57 20.51 -3.04
N VAL A 747 12.54 21.33 -3.07
CA VAL A 747 11.26 21.14 -3.76
C VAL A 747 11.10 22.29 -4.75
N VAL A 748 10.79 22.00 -6.02
CA VAL A 748 10.53 23.03 -7.05
C VAL A 748 9.16 22.76 -7.68
N GLY A 749 8.29 23.76 -7.67
CA GLY A 749 6.90 23.68 -8.17
C GLY A 749 6.45 24.92 -8.94
N LEU A 750 5.18 24.99 -9.30
CA LEU A 750 4.57 26.24 -9.81
C LEU A 750 4.34 27.22 -8.64
N GLY A 751 4.34 28.52 -8.92
CA GLY A 751 4.26 29.62 -7.95
C GLY A 751 2.96 30.43 -8.06
N GLY A 752 2.75 31.35 -7.11
CA GLY A 752 1.67 32.35 -7.16
C GLY A 752 0.48 32.04 -6.25
N THR A 753 -0.51 32.94 -6.16
CA THR A 753 -1.67 32.80 -5.26
C THR A 753 -2.62 31.64 -5.60
N ALA A 754 -2.42 30.97 -6.74
CA ALA A 754 -3.12 29.74 -7.12
C ALA A 754 -2.49 28.44 -6.55
N THR A 755 -1.33 28.51 -5.88
CA THR A 755 -0.55 27.30 -5.53
C THR A 755 -1.06 26.49 -4.36
N GLU A 756 -1.84 27.07 -3.44
CA GLU A 756 -2.54 26.31 -2.37
C GLU A 756 -3.41 25.16 -2.95
N LEU A 757 -3.71 25.19 -4.25
CA LEU A 757 -4.54 24.22 -4.98
C LEU A 757 -3.77 23.30 -5.96
N ALA A 758 -2.48 23.53 -6.22
CA ALA A 758 -1.77 23.00 -7.40
C ALA A 758 -0.37 22.42 -7.09
N ASN A 759 -0.33 21.29 -6.37
CA ASN A 759 0.91 20.57 -6.04
C ASN A 759 1.52 19.81 -7.26
N ARG A 760 1.90 20.55 -8.31
CA ARG A 760 2.93 20.14 -9.25
C ARG A 760 4.28 20.58 -8.69
N SER A 761 4.87 19.73 -7.86
CA SER A 761 6.21 19.94 -7.33
C SER A 761 7.09 18.71 -7.50
N THR A 762 8.39 18.93 -7.64
CA THR A 762 9.41 17.90 -7.82
C THR A 762 10.52 18.09 -6.80
N THR A 763 10.99 16.98 -6.22
CA THR A 763 11.91 16.99 -5.09
C THR A 763 13.26 16.40 -5.49
N ARG A 764 14.35 16.94 -4.93
CA ARG A 764 15.70 16.36 -4.97
C ARG A 764 16.41 16.55 -3.63
N ARG A 765 17.29 15.62 -3.30
CA ARG A 765 18.17 15.71 -2.12
C ARG A 765 19.35 16.63 -2.45
N LEU A 766 19.90 17.32 -1.45
CA LEU A 766 21.10 18.14 -1.61
C LEU A 766 22.37 17.37 -1.17
N PRO A 767 23.53 17.62 -1.78
CA PRO A 767 23.75 18.46 -2.97
C PRO A 767 23.16 17.83 -4.24
N LEU A 768 22.71 18.66 -5.19
CA LEU A 768 22.20 18.22 -6.49
C LEU A 768 23.31 17.60 -7.35
N ALA A 769 22.96 16.57 -8.12
CA ALA A 769 23.82 16.04 -9.17
C ALA A 769 23.76 16.92 -10.44
N PRO A 770 24.78 16.87 -11.33
CA PRO A 770 24.78 17.63 -12.57
C PRO A 770 23.55 17.30 -13.45
N GLY A 771 22.81 18.33 -13.87
CA GLY A 771 21.57 18.18 -14.65
C GLY A 771 20.27 18.19 -13.81
N GLU A 772 20.33 17.97 -12.49
CA GLU A 772 19.11 17.87 -11.67
C GLU A 772 18.40 19.22 -11.47
N ALA A 773 19.13 20.34 -11.48
CA ALA A 773 18.52 21.67 -11.37
C ALA A 773 17.76 22.03 -12.67
N GLU A 774 18.31 21.63 -13.81
CA GLU A 774 17.71 21.72 -15.12
C GLU A 774 16.45 20.84 -15.23
N GLU A 775 16.48 19.60 -14.69
CA GLU A 775 15.29 18.73 -14.59
C GLU A 775 14.19 19.33 -13.71
N LEU A 776 14.54 19.90 -12.55
CA LEU A 776 13.60 20.54 -11.62
C LEU A 776 12.90 21.75 -12.27
N LEU A 777 13.64 22.57 -13.02
CA LEU A 777 13.08 23.71 -13.75
C LEU A 777 12.23 23.26 -14.96
N ALA A 778 12.70 22.26 -15.72
CA ALA A 778 11.95 21.72 -16.85
C ALA A 778 10.61 21.11 -16.40
N ALA A 779 10.55 20.46 -15.23
CA ALA A 779 9.32 19.92 -14.65
C ALA A 779 8.25 20.98 -14.36
N VAL A 780 8.66 22.21 -14.04
CA VAL A 780 7.76 23.37 -13.84
C VAL A 780 7.58 24.21 -15.11
N GLY A 781 8.15 23.78 -16.23
CA GLY A 781 8.06 24.40 -17.55
C GLY A 781 8.94 25.63 -17.74
N VAL A 782 10.11 25.66 -17.08
CA VAL A 782 11.21 26.60 -17.29
C VAL A 782 12.36 25.83 -17.93
N THR A 783 12.60 26.02 -19.22
CA THR A 783 13.70 25.37 -19.97
C THR A 783 14.66 26.43 -20.51
N ASP A 784 15.94 26.06 -20.65
CA ASP A 784 16.99 26.89 -21.27
C ASP A 784 17.16 28.30 -20.65
N HIS A 785 16.82 28.47 -19.37
CA HIS A 785 16.81 29.76 -18.68
C HIS A 785 17.95 29.89 -17.65
N GLU A 786 19.06 30.50 -18.05
CA GLU A 786 20.28 30.61 -17.22
C GLU A 786 20.05 31.28 -15.86
N ALA A 787 19.32 32.40 -15.78
CA ALA A 787 19.10 33.07 -14.50
C ALA A 787 18.32 32.22 -13.48
N ALA A 788 17.28 31.50 -13.92
CA ALA A 788 16.51 30.59 -13.05
C ALA A 788 17.35 29.38 -12.60
N LEU A 789 18.25 28.89 -13.46
CA LEU A 789 19.21 27.83 -13.12
C LEU A 789 20.25 28.31 -12.09
N GLY A 790 20.82 29.51 -12.29
CA GLY A 790 21.73 30.13 -11.32
C GLY A 790 21.06 30.43 -9.98
N ALA A 791 19.81 30.90 -10.00
CA ALA A 791 18.98 31.11 -8.82
C ALA A 791 18.75 29.81 -8.03
N LEU A 792 18.27 28.75 -8.69
CA LEU A 792 18.00 27.48 -8.02
C LEU A 792 19.28 26.83 -7.46
N THR A 793 20.35 26.81 -8.25
CA THR A 793 21.64 26.21 -7.81
C THR A 793 22.31 27.03 -6.69
N GLY A 794 22.29 28.37 -6.78
CA GLY A 794 22.79 29.26 -5.73
C GLY A 794 22.02 29.13 -4.41
N LEU A 795 20.68 29.08 -4.48
CA LEU A 795 19.82 28.80 -3.33
C LEU A 795 20.14 27.45 -2.68
N CYS A 796 20.26 26.38 -3.49
CA CYS A 796 20.60 25.04 -2.99
C CYS A 796 21.98 25.01 -2.33
N ALA A 797 22.99 25.67 -2.90
CA ALA A 797 24.32 25.77 -2.31
C ALA A 797 24.33 26.60 -1.01
N SER A 798 23.58 27.72 -0.98
CA SER A 798 23.47 28.58 0.20
C SER A 798 22.75 27.89 1.36
N PHE A 799 21.76 27.05 1.07
CA PHE A 799 21.06 26.24 2.07
C PHE A 799 21.84 25.00 2.50
N ALA A 800 22.65 24.40 1.62
CA ALA A 800 23.58 23.36 2.01
C ALA A 800 24.61 23.90 3.04
N ASP A 801 25.45 24.86 2.62
CA ASP A 801 26.68 25.25 3.33
C ASP A 801 26.92 26.78 3.43
N GLY A 802 25.97 27.62 2.97
CA GLY A 802 26.09 29.09 2.96
C GLY A 802 25.26 29.81 4.03
N VAL A 803 24.78 31.02 3.75
CA VAL A 803 24.08 31.86 4.74
C VAL A 803 22.72 31.30 5.17
N LEU A 804 22.07 30.48 4.33
CA LEU A 804 20.83 29.79 4.67
C LEU A 804 21.07 28.48 5.46
N SER A 805 22.33 28.07 5.68
CA SER A 805 22.67 26.82 6.38
C SER A 805 22.30 26.80 7.89
N GLY A 806 21.92 27.94 8.48
CA GLY A 806 21.42 28.04 9.85
C GLY A 806 19.91 27.79 10.03
N TYR A 807 19.17 27.49 8.96
CA TYR A 807 17.69 27.47 8.96
C TYR A 807 17.11 26.09 8.65
N GLU A 808 15.88 25.86 9.12
CA GLU A 808 15.16 24.58 8.99
C GLU A 808 14.49 24.46 7.63
N THR A 809 13.75 25.52 7.24
CA THR A 809 13.10 25.65 5.92
C THR A 809 13.23 27.05 5.34
N VAL A 810 13.22 27.13 4.01
CA VAL A 810 13.17 28.39 3.23
C VAL A 810 12.21 28.15 2.06
N GLU A 811 11.05 28.80 2.06
CA GLU A 811 10.10 28.79 0.94
C GLU A 811 10.12 30.14 0.21
N ILE A 812 10.04 30.09 -1.12
CA ILE A 812 9.96 31.23 -2.02
C ILE A 812 8.76 30.99 -2.94
N ASN A 813 7.73 31.82 -2.83
CA ASN A 813 6.44 31.62 -3.50
C ASN A 813 5.71 32.96 -3.75
N PRO A 814 5.89 33.63 -4.90
CA PRO A 814 6.57 33.15 -6.10
C PRO A 814 8.01 33.65 -6.26
N LEU A 815 8.85 32.78 -6.84
CA LEU A 815 9.96 33.18 -7.69
C LEU A 815 9.40 33.46 -9.09
N VAL A 816 9.39 34.73 -9.49
CA VAL A 816 8.86 35.18 -10.78
C VAL A 816 9.94 35.05 -11.85
N VAL A 817 9.68 34.29 -12.91
CA VAL A 817 10.61 34.07 -14.03
C VAL A 817 10.10 34.83 -15.26
N THR A 818 10.86 35.81 -15.72
CA THR A 818 10.59 36.60 -16.93
C THR A 818 11.26 35.92 -18.16
N PRO A 819 11.33 36.55 -19.35
CA PRO A 819 12.10 35.99 -20.47
C PRO A 819 13.64 36.08 -20.35
N ALA A 820 14.18 36.73 -19.31
CA ALA A 820 15.63 36.96 -19.16
C ALA A 820 16.12 36.94 -17.69
N GLU A 821 15.31 37.44 -16.77
CA GLU A 821 15.61 37.60 -15.35
C GLU A 821 14.63 36.80 -14.48
N CYS A 822 15.02 36.45 -13.25
CA CYS A 822 14.09 35.92 -12.25
C CYS A 822 14.29 36.59 -10.89
N ALA A 823 13.20 36.84 -10.17
CA ALA A 823 13.24 37.48 -8.85
C ALA A 823 12.16 36.94 -7.91
N ALA A 824 12.49 36.76 -6.63
CA ALA A 824 11.51 36.44 -5.60
C ALA A 824 10.63 37.65 -5.25
N ALA A 825 9.30 37.44 -5.26
CA ALA A 825 8.30 38.41 -4.85
C ALA A 825 7.67 38.09 -3.47
N ASP A 826 7.97 36.91 -2.92
CA ASP A 826 7.69 36.56 -1.52
C ASP A 826 8.69 35.49 -1.03
N ALA A 827 8.96 35.47 0.27
CA ALA A 827 9.86 34.52 0.92
C ALA A 827 9.48 34.30 2.40
N VAL A 828 9.51 33.04 2.83
CA VAL A 828 9.15 32.59 4.18
C VAL A 828 10.27 31.70 4.71
N VAL A 829 10.89 32.09 5.83
CA VAL A 829 12.04 31.36 6.40
C VAL A 829 11.73 30.91 7.83
N THR A 830 12.03 29.65 8.15
CA THR A 830 11.76 29.05 9.46
C THR A 830 13.05 28.68 10.18
N ARG A 831 13.18 29.04 11.46
CA ARG A 831 14.30 28.63 12.32
C ARG A 831 14.08 27.22 12.89
N PHE A 832 15.20 26.53 13.14
CA PHE A 832 15.21 25.36 14.02
C PHE A 832 14.74 25.73 15.43
N GLU A 833 14.25 24.74 16.18
CA GLU A 833 13.99 24.89 17.62
C GLU A 833 15.32 25.14 18.37
N GLU A 834 15.34 26.12 19.29
CA GLU A 834 16.40 26.26 20.28
C GLU A 834 16.23 25.18 21.36
N ALA A 835 17.35 24.58 21.81
CA ALA A 835 17.39 23.35 22.62
C ALA A 835 17.67 23.57 24.11
#